data_AF-A0A972CCM7-F1
#
_entry.id   AF-A0A972CCM7-F1
#
_cell.length_a   1.000
_cell.length_b   1.000
_cell.length_c   1.000
_cell.angle_alpha   90.00
_cell.angle_beta   90.00
_cell.angle_gamma   90.00
#
_symmetry.space_group_name_H-M   'P 1'
#
loop_
_entity.id
_entity.type
_entity.pdbx_description
1 polymer ?
#
loop_
_entity_poly.entity_id
_entity_poly.type
_entity_poly.pdbx_seq_one_letter_code
_entity_poly.pdbx_strand_id
1 'polypeptide(L)'
;MKKVFMLAAVLLSLLLLFAGCSEDDKMPSKVKLALVEGGAPKYVLVRGDISDKVETDAAVKLRKALVEAYGVEFKLTTDWVKPGVQEETRFEILVGETVREASKNALDSLGPGAFVIKADGDKIVILGNTPKGTAAAVDYFIQHYISADVEELTPVANLLYNGSYQEPGTIYIIAKGMNNLAGFWETDVVRLYTCLQGLLNRRYAEGESNLLVYQDFDESDQFWLSYMMGPGKTFEGFNTVTLATADELWDFLMPFIKEYGIVLWDPEVPATSNVASTICGVEGYLPVKYDESPDSLYSFLVKNGVEAKMSLVGMFDGEPGTKIAGTDIQSSGSAKCDAYLWALEKYMDSCSNTHIAYTLDGAGTVPTNVIYQKAEGTDSRYNQIPSHDYYIYHKMFFFDLTPTKQQRPCDDPDQPPNTDRKTLELILQTMYDRSGGEMVQLLGFPPWWMKYTTFRGHSNVEPTQLEWAFTQLITTYNCVKEADAAHPAWMSNGSFYTQFKLSRETYENTRPAEKLTFDEDTVYWTIYLGDYDSSAWLKKHVPNFWGDNARGTLPLNWAFNPNLSDRVPMVWEYVMENLTPNDYIISGDSGAGYVFPSALIDTRLRALPSAADKWVDYNEPYFKRFNLDIVGFIINGTNPVTPEVMEMYNKIAPVGSMHNDRSKRLTIYKGVPYLYLQNGIDPMGADTPKEMYNFISSNLQSGINFAAFRTICNSPSQIAHCVSEFSKYAETKDKRHNYVYVDIYTFFDLVRQSGQGKIID
;
A
#
# COMPACT_ATOMS: atom_id res chain seq x y z
N MET A 1 -15.69 31.68 -32.92
CA MET A 1 -16.89 30.88 -33.25
C MET A 1 -16.64 29.41 -33.66
N LYS A 2 -15.39 28.92 -33.78
CA LYS A 2 -15.11 27.49 -34.06
C LYS A 2 -14.66 26.64 -32.85
N LYS A 3 -14.45 27.25 -31.67
CA LYS A 3 -14.05 26.53 -30.43
C LYS A 3 -15.21 26.14 -29.50
N VAL A 4 -16.43 26.58 -29.78
CA VAL A 4 -17.63 26.27 -28.96
C VAL A 4 -18.38 25.04 -29.48
N PHE A 5 -18.20 24.66 -30.75
CA PHE A 5 -18.86 23.49 -31.33
C PHE A 5 -18.17 22.14 -31.01
N MET A 6 -16.89 22.15 -30.63
CA MET A 6 -16.16 20.92 -30.30
C MET A 6 -16.44 20.44 -28.86
N LEU A 7 -16.70 21.37 -27.92
CA LEU A 7 -17.09 21.02 -26.54
C LEU A 7 -18.51 20.43 -26.47
N ALA A 8 -19.42 20.91 -27.32
CA ALA A 8 -20.79 20.39 -27.36
C ALA A 8 -20.88 18.97 -27.96
N ALA A 9 -20.00 18.61 -28.90
CA ALA A 9 -19.94 17.27 -29.47
C ALA A 9 -19.33 16.24 -28.51
N VAL A 10 -18.33 16.64 -27.71
CA VAL A 10 -17.70 15.77 -26.70
C VAL A 10 -18.62 15.58 -25.49
N LEU A 11 -19.38 16.60 -25.07
CA LEU A 11 -20.41 16.43 -24.03
C LEU A 11 -21.60 15.57 -24.51
N LEU A 12 -21.99 15.63 -25.79
CA LEU A 12 -23.08 14.78 -26.30
C LEU A 12 -22.66 13.30 -26.40
N SER A 13 -21.38 13.00 -26.69
CA SER A 13 -20.86 11.62 -26.67
C SER A 13 -20.66 11.07 -25.26
N LEU A 14 -20.40 11.92 -24.26
CA LEU A 14 -20.33 11.52 -22.84
C LEU A 14 -21.71 11.32 -22.20
N LEU A 15 -22.74 12.04 -22.67
CA LEU A 15 -24.13 11.84 -22.25
C LEU A 15 -24.81 10.62 -22.87
N LEU A 16 -24.29 10.10 -24.00
CA LEU A 16 -24.78 8.86 -24.62
C LEU A 16 -24.17 7.58 -24.01
N LEU A 17 -23.12 7.70 -23.20
CA LEU A 17 -22.56 6.57 -22.42
C LEU A 17 -23.26 6.35 -21.07
N PHE A 18 -24.12 7.29 -20.64
CA PHE A 18 -24.90 7.18 -19.39
C PHE A 18 -26.42 7.12 -19.60
N ALA A 19 -26.88 7.01 -20.85
CA ALA A 19 -28.31 6.88 -21.20
C ALA A 19 -28.72 5.43 -21.54
N GLY A 20 -28.01 4.44 -20.97
CA GLY A 20 -28.32 3.01 -21.11
C GLY A 20 -28.84 2.34 -19.84
N CYS A 21 -28.89 3.02 -18.69
CA CYS A 21 -29.56 2.50 -17.51
C CYS A 21 -31.05 2.86 -17.59
N SER A 22 -31.82 2.09 -18.34
CA SER A 22 -33.25 1.99 -18.11
C SER A 22 -33.46 1.39 -16.71
N GLU A 23 -34.35 2.00 -15.94
CA GLU A 23 -34.92 1.44 -14.72
C GLU A 23 -35.48 0.04 -14.99
N ASP A 24 -34.68 -1.01 -14.76
CA ASP A 24 -35.11 -2.38 -14.46
C ASP A 24 -33.95 -3.27 -13.98
N ASP A 25 -32.97 -2.71 -13.28
CA ASP A 25 -31.86 -3.46 -12.65
C ASP A 25 -32.27 -4.05 -11.28
N LYS A 26 -33.50 -4.55 -11.19
CA LYS A 26 -33.86 -5.49 -10.13
C LYS A 26 -33.37 -6.85 -10.59
N MET A 27 -32.44 -7.44 -9.83
CA MET A 27 -32.12 -8.87 -9.96
C MET A 27 -33.42 -9.65 -10.17
N PRO A 28 -33.52 -10.48 -11.23
CA PRO A 28 -34.73 -11.25 -11.46
C PRO A 28 -35.01 -12.08 -10.21
N SER A 29 -36.25 -12.04 -9.72
CA SER A 29 -36.72 -12.97 -8.69
C SER A 29 -36.34 -14.38 -9.14
N LYS A 30 -35.69 -15.16 -8.28
CA LYS A 30 -35.29 -16.55 -8.56
C LYS A 30 -36.50 -17.31 -9.11
N VAL A 31 -36.42 -17.82 -10.35
CA VAL A 31 -37.50 -18.60 -10.99
C VAL A 31 -37.07 -20.04 -11.21
N LYS A 32 -38.04 -20.91 -11.52
CA LYS A 32 -37.80 -22.28 -11.98
C LYS A 32 -38.43 -22.46 -13.35
N LEU A 33 -37.62 -22.71 -14.38
CA LEU A 33 -38.10 -22.84 -15.76
C LEU A 33 -38.87 -24.16 -16.01
N ALA A 34 -39.82 -24.15 -16.93
CA ALA A 34 -40.59 -25.33 -17.34
C ALA A 34 -39.76 -26.27 -18.25
N LEU A 35 -38.75 -26.93 -17.66
CA LEU A 35 -37.80 -27.80 -18.36
C LEU A 35 -38.19 -29.30 -18.34
N VAL A 36 -39.28 -29.64 -17.65
CA VAL A 36 -39.83 -31.00 -17.50
C VAL A 36 -41.30 -30.99 -17.94
N GLU A 37 -41.73 -32.05 -18.62
CA GLU A 37 -43.12 -32.23 -19.06
C GLU A 37 -43.53 -33.68 -18.82
N GLY A 38 -44.68 -33.93 -18.18
CA GLY A 38 -45.17 -35.29 -17.91
C GLY A 38 -44.25 -36.15 -17.03
N GLY A 39 -43.39 -35.54 -16.20
CA GLY A 39 -42.43 -36.25 -15.34
C GLY A 39 -41.14 -36.67 -16.04
N ALA A 40 -40.89 -36.21 -17.27
CA ALA A 40 -39.65 -36.46 -18.01
C ALA A 40 -39.00 -35.14 -18.47
N PRO A 41 -37.66 -35.09 -18.61
CA PRO A 41 -36.98 -33.92 -19.17
C PRO A 41 -37.52 -33.59 -20.56
N LYS A 42 -37.91 -32.33 -20.76
CA LYS A 42 -38.34 -31.82 -22.06
C LYS A 42 -37.16 -31.48 -22.96
N TYR A 43 -36.04 -31.05 -22.36
CA TYR A 43 -34.86 -30.57 -23.07
C TYR A 43 -33.69 -31.54 -22.99
N VAL A 44 -32.89 -31.60 -24.06
CA VAL A 44 -31.57 -32.27 -24.09
C VAL A 44 -30.47 -31.21 -24.03
N LEU A 45 -29.45 -31.40 -23.17
CA LEU A 45 -28.29 -30.51 -23.13
C LEU A 45 -27.34 -30.89 -24.26
N VAL A 46 -26.89 -29.89 -25.02
CA VAL A 46 -25.97 -30.04 -26.14
C VAL A 46 -24.80 -29.06 -25.96
N ARG A 47 -23.58 -29.56 -26.05
CA ARG A 47 -22.35 -28.75 -26.15
C ARG A 47 -21.64 -28.99 -27.49
N GLY A 48 -20.71 -28.12 -27.87
CA GLY A 48 -19.83 -28.39 -29.01
C GLY A 48 -19.01 -29.67 -28.83
N ASP A 49 -18.85 -30.50 -29.85
CA ASP A 49 -18.08 -31.76 -29.77
C ASP A 49 -16.61 -31.52 -29.44
N ILE A 50 -16.05 -30.45 -30.02
CA ILE A 50 -14.68 -29.96 -29.85
C ILE A 50 -14.58 -28.76 -28.89
N SER A 51 -15.58 -28.58 -28.01
CA SER A 51 -15.64 -27.46 -27.06
C SER A 51 -14.43 -27.42 -26.10
N ASP A 52 -14.11 -26.23 -25.61
CA ASP A 52 -13.08 -26.05 -24.58
C ASP A 52 -13.41 -26.83 -23.29
N LYS A 53 -12.38 -27.17 -22.48
CA LYS A 53 -12.58 -27.87 -21.21
C LYS A 53 -13.48 -27.08 -20.25
N VAL A 54 -13.37 -25.75 -20.22
CA VAL A 54 -14.20 -24.87 -19.38
C VAL A 54 -15.67 -24.99 -19.76
N GLU A 55 -16.00 -25.00 -21.05
CA GLU A 55 -17.39 -25.18 -21.52
C GLU A 55 -17.91 -26.59 -21.26
N THR A 56 -17.04 -27.59 -21.40
CA THR A 56 -17.37 -28.98 -21.08
C THR A 56 -17.73 -29.12 -19.60
N ASP A 57 -16.89 -28.58 -18.71
CA ASP A 57 -17.10 -28.62 -17.27
C ASP A 57 -18.35 -27.79 -16.88
N ALA A 58 -18.61 -26.67 -17.54
CA ALA A 58 -19.84 -25.87 -17.35
C ALA A 58 -21.11 -26.65 -17.76
N ALA A 59 -21.10 -27.33 -18.91
CA ALA A 59 -22.23 -28.16 -19.34
C ALA A 59 -22.50 -29.32 -18.36
N VAL A 60 -21.44 -29.94 -17.82
CA VAL A 60 -21.55 -30.98 -16.77
C VAL A 60 -22.10 -30.39 -15.47
N LYS A 61 -21.62 -29.21 -15.05
CA LYS A 61 -22.13 -28.48 -13.88
C LYS A 61 -23.61 -28.18 -14.01
N LEU A 62 -24.05 -27.66 -15.17
CA LEU A 62 -25.46 -27.39 -15.46
C LEU A 62 -26.31 -28.66 -15.39
N ARG A 63 -25.87 -29.76 -16.02
CA ARG A 63 -26.58 -31.04 -15.94
C ARG A 63 -26.79 -31.48 -14.49
N LYS A 64 -25.74 -31.42 -13.66
CA LYS A 64 -25.82 -31.81 -12.25
C LYS A 64 -26.85 -30.97 -11.50
N ALA A 65 -26.82 -29.65 -11.69
CA ALA A 65 -27.74 -28.73 -11.03
C ALA A 65 -29.20 -28.94 -11.49
N LEU A 66 -29.43 -29.25 -12.78
CA LEU A 66 -30.76 -29.61 -13.28
C LEU A 66 -31.28 -30.92 -12.69
N VAL A 67 -30.44 -31.96 -12.61
CA VAL A 67 -30.83 -33.24 -11.99
C VAL A 67 -31.23 -33.04 -10.52
N GLU A 68 -30.46 -32.22 -9.79
CA GLU A 68 -30.75 -31.89 -8.39
C GLU A 68 -32.05 -31.08 -8.24
N ALA A 69 -32.25 -30.05 -9.06
CA ALA A 69 -33.41 -29.15 -8.95
C ALA A 69 -34.74 -29.76 -9.42
N TYR A 70 -34.72 -30.69 -10.38
CA TYR A 70 -35.92 -31.27 -10.99
C TYR A 70 -36.15 -32.75 -10.66
N GLY A 71 -35.18 -33.44 -10.06
CA GLY A 71 -35.32 -34.84 -9.64
C GLY A 71 -35.43 -35.84 -10.80
N VAL A 72 -35.09 -35.44 -12.03
CA VAL A 72 -35.13 -36.28 -13.24
C VAL A 72 -33.81 -36.23 -13.99
N GLU A 73 -33.45 -37.30 -14.72
CA GLU A 73 -32.17 -37.39 -15.41
C GLU A 73 -32.17 -36.63 -16.74
N PHE A 74 -31.40 -35.54 -16.83
CA PHE A 74 -31.16 -34.83 -18.08
C PHE A 74 -30.02 -35.46 -18.89
N LYS A 75 -30.27 -35.69 -20.18
CA LYS A 75 -29.24 -36.15 -21.14
C LYS A 75 -28.33 -34.97 -21.54
N LEU A 76 -27.02 -35.20 -21.48
CA LEU A 76 -25.99 -34.32 -22.05
C LEU A 76 -25.33 -35.04 -23.23
N THR A 77 -25.28 -34.40 -24.39
CA THR A 77 -24.68 -34.92 -25.63
C THR A 77 -23.81 -33.85 -26.31
N THR A 78 -23.10 -34.23 -27.36
CA THR A 78 -22.40 -33.27 -28.22
C THR A 78 -23.25 -32.92 -29.44
N ASP A 79 -22.89 -31.83 -30.10
CA ASP A 79 -23.50 -31.37 -31.35
C ASP A 79 -23.01 -32.12 -32.60
N TRP A 80 -22.16 -33.14 -32.41
CA TRP A 80 -21.72 -34.03 -33.46
C TRP A 80 -22.91 -34.77 -34.06
N VAL A 81 -23.01 -34.78 -35.40
CA VAL A 81 -24.06 -35.47 -36.13
C VAL A 81 -23.45 -36.43 -37.14
N LYS A 82 -23.91 -37.69 -37.12
CA LYS A 82 -23.48 -38.70 -38.10
C LYS A 82 -23.95 -38.31 -39.52
N PRO A 83 -23.09 -38.38 -40.55
CA PRO A 83 -23.49 -38.04 -41.92
C PRO A 83 -24.75 -38.81 -42.38
N GLY A 84 -25.76 -38.06 -42.83
CA GLY A 84 -27.03 -38.61 -43.34
C GLY A 84 -28.11 -38.87 -42.28
N VAL A 85 -27.89 -38.52 -41.01
CA VAL A 85 -28.89 -38.58 -39.94
C VAL A 85 -29.20 -37.16 -39.45
N GLN A 86 -30.47 -36.82 -39.26
CA GLN A 86 -30.87 -35.57 -38.62
C GLN A 86 -31.09 -35.85 -37.12
N GLU A 87 -30.12 -35.46 -36.27
CA GLU A 87 -30.17 -35.70 -34.81
C GLU A 87 -30.58 -34.47 -33.97
N GLU A 88 -30.83 -33.33 -34.61
CA GLU A 88 -31.31 -32.13 -33.92
C GLU A 88 -32.70 -32.38 -33.29
N THR A 89 -32.75 -32.33 -31.96
CA THR A 89 -34.00 -32.45 -31.24
C THR A 89 -34.69 -31.08 -31.16
N ARG A 90 -36.02 -31.10 -31.07
CA ARG A 90 -36.83 -29.88 -31.05
C ARG A 90 -36.51 -28.98 -29.84
N PHE A 91 -36.28 -29.58 -28.67
CA PHE A 91 -36.07 -28.89 -27.40
C PHE A 91 -34.65 -29.17 -26.88
N GLU A 92 -33.78 -28.17 -26.97
CA GLU A 92 -32.37 -28.28 -26.56
C GLU A 92 -31.93 -27.11 -25.70
N ILE A 93 -31.01 -27.38 -24.77
CA ILE A 93 -30.24 -26.37 -24.05
C ILE A 93 -28.83 -26.41 -24.64
N LEU A 94 -28.52 -25.43 -25.48
CA LEU A 94 -27.22 -25.25 -26.11
C LEU A 94 -26.29 -24.52 -25.14
N VAL A 95 -25.19 -25.18 -24.75
CA VAL A 95 -24.19 -24.63 -23.83
C VAL A 95 -22.90 -24.38 -24.62
N GLY A 96 -22.54 -23.10 -24.75
CA GLY A 96 -21.36 -22.65 -25.49
C GLY A 96 -21.53 -22.66 -27.01
N GLU A 97 -20.42 -22.50 -27.71
CA GLU A 97 -20.41 -22.54 -29.18
C GLU A 97 -20.75 -23.95 -29.68
N THR A 98 -21.83 -24.05 -30.46
CA THR A 98 -22.25 -25.29 -31.11
C THR A 98 -22.41 -25.04 -32.61
N VAL A 99 -22.46 -26.11 -33.41
CA VAL A 99 -22.74 -26.03 -34.85
C VAL A 99 -24.17 -25.60 -35.16
N ARG A 100 -25.04 -25.44 -34.15
CA ARG A 100 -26.43 -25.00 -34.32
C ARG A 100 -26.49 -23.51 -34.62
N GLU A 101 -27.33 -23.13 -35.57
CA GLU A 101 -27.49 -21.73 -36.00
C GLU A 101 -27.88 -20.79 -34.84
N ALA A 102 -28.66 -21.28 -33.87
CA ALA A 102 -29.04 -20.52 -32.67
C ALA A 102 -27.81 -20.11 -31.82
N SER A 103 -26.83 -21.00 -31.65
CA SER A 103 -25.57 -20.69 -30.95
C SER A 103 -24.70 -19.74 -31.77
N LYS A 104 -24.54 -19.98 -33.08
CA LYS A 104 -23.72 -19.11 -33.95
C LYS A 104 -24.26 -17.67 -33.98
N ASN A 105 -25.56 -17.51 -34.21
CA ASN A 105 -26.21 -16.21 -34.21
C ASN A 105 -26.10 -15.48 -32.86
N ALA A 106 -26.11 -16.23 -31.75
CA ALA A 106 -25.89 -15.66 -30.43
C ALA A 106 -24.42 -15.19 -30.28
N LEU A 107 -23.44 -16.00 -30.66
CA LEU A 107 -22.02 -15.65 -30.58
C LEU A 107 -21.68 -14.41 -31.41
N ASP A 108 -22.18 -14.33 -32.65
CA ASP A 108 -21.98 -13.20 -33.56
C ASP A 108 -22.52 -11.87 -33.01
N SER A 109 -23.46 -11.94 -32.06
CA SER A 109 -24.08 -10.76 -31.42
C SER A 109 -23.38 -10.28 -30.15
N LEU A 110 -22.38 -11.03 -29.64
CA LEU A 110 -21.71 -10.70 -28.38
C LEU A 110 -20.45 -9.86 -28.59
N GLY A 111 -20.35 -8.77 -27.81
CA GLY A 111 -19.11 -8.02 -27.64
C GLY A 111 -18.13 -8.71 -26.67
N PRO A 112 -16.88 -8.20 -26.57
CA PRO A 112 -15.91 -8.69 -25.59
C PRO A 112 -16.48 -8.62 -24.16
N GLY A 113 -16.28 -9.69 -23.38
CA GLY A 113 -16.78 -9.76 -22.00
C GLY A 113 -18.30 -9.89 -21.87
N ALA A 114 -19.04 -10.17 -22.95
CA ALA A 114 -20.49 -10.37 -22.89
C ALA A 114 -20.87 -11.87 -22.90
N PHE A 115 -22.03 -12.17 -22.32
CA PHE A 115 -22.71 -13.45 -22.46
C PHE A 115 -24.21 -13.28 -22.60
N VAL A 116 -24.89 -14.29 -23.13
CA VAL A 116 -26.33 -14.30 -23.31
C VAL A 116 -26.94 -15.62 -22.83
N ILE A 117 -28.10 -15.50 -22.20
CA ILE A 117 -29.03 -16.58 -21.90
C ILE A 117 -30.33 -16.22 -22.62
N LYS A 118 -30.73 -16.96 -23.64
CA LYS A 118 -31.97 -16.64 -24.37
C LYS A 118 -32.72 -17.87 -24.86
N ALA A 119 -34.02 -17.72 -25.02
CA ALA A 119 -34.82 -18.61 -25.85
C ALA A 119 -34.61 -18.25 -27.33
N ASP A 120 -34.42 -19.27 -28.17
CA ASP A 120 -34.39 -19.17 -29.63
C ASP A 120 -35.35 -20.22 -30.20
N GLY A 121 -36.61 -19.81 -30.40
CA GLY A 121 -37.71 -20.73 -30.68
C GLY A 121 -37.93 -21.72 -29.53
N ASP A 122 -37.81 -23.01 -29.82
CA ASP A 122 -37.95 -24.10 -28.84
C ASP A 122 -36.62 -24.44 -28.12
N LYS A 123 -35.53 -23.72 -28.41
CA LYS A 123 -34.21 -23.93 -27.78
C LYS A 123 -33.88 -22.87 -26.73
N ILE A 124 -32.98 -23.21 -25.83
CA ILE A 124 -32.33 -22.29 -24.90
C ILE A 124 -30.86 -22.21 -25.29
N VAL A 125 -30.33 -20.99 -25.44
CA VAL A 125 -28.90 -20.72 -25.70
C VAL A 125 -28.30 -20.11 -24.44
N ILE A 126 -27.23 -20.73 -23.93
CA ILE A 126 -26.41 -20.23 -22.82
C ILE A 126 -24.98 -20.13 -23.34
N LEU A 127 -24.52 -18.92 -23.65
CA LEU A 127 -23.30 -18.73 -24.44
C LEU A 127 -22.59 -17.42 -24.06
N GLY A 128 -21.27 -17.48 -23.88
CA GLY A 128 -20.41 -16.30 -23.74
C GLY A 128 -19.52 -16.08 -24.95
N ASN A 129 -18.93 -14.89 -25.06
CA ASN A 129 -17.96 -14.55 -26.11
C ASN A 129 -16.65 -15.37 -25.99
N THR A 130 -16.32 -15.89 -24.80
CA THR A 130 -15.25 -16.87 -24.57
C THR A 130 -15.76 -18.05 -23.74
N PRO A 131 -15.03 -19.19 -23.68
CA PRO A 131 -15.35 -20.33 -22.80
C PRO A 131 -15.66 -19.95 -21.34
N LYS A 132 -14.93 -18.98 -20.79
CA LYS A 132 -15.16 -18.47 -19.42
C LYS A 132 -16.46 -17.68 -19.33
N GLY A 133 -16.80 -16.91 -20.36
CA GLY A 133 -18.09 -16.25 -20.48
C GLY A 133 -19.26 -17.24 -20.51
N THR A 134 -19.09 -18.37 -21.22
CA THR A 134 -20.07 -19.47 -21.21
C THR A 134 -20.22 -20.07 -19.81
N ALA A 135 -19.12 -20.28 -19.08
CA ALA A 135 -19.18 -20.76 -17.70
C ALA A 135 -19.90 -19.76 -16.77
N ALA A 136 -19.62 -18.45 -16.91
CA ALA A 136 -20.32 -17.40 -16.16
C ALA A 136 -21.83 -17.37 -16.48
N ALA A 137 -22.19 -17.53 -17.76
CA ALA A 137 -23.58 -17.63 -18.19
C ALA A 137 -24.29 -18.85 -17.59
N VAL A 138 -23.60 -20.00 -17.51
CA VAL A 138 -24.12 -21.20 -16.85
C VAL A 138 -24.32 -20.95 -15.36
N ASP A 139 -23.38 -20.31 -14.67
CA ASP A 139 -23.48 -20.04 -13.23
C ASP A 139 -24.64 -19.10 -12.92
N TYR A 140 -24.79 -18.04 -13.72
CA TYR A 140 -25.96 -17.17 -13.65
C TYR A 140 -27.25 -17.96 -13.89
N PHE A 141 -27.26 -18.83 -14.90
CA PHE A 141 -28.43 -19.66 -15.18
C PHE A 141 -28.80 -20.57 -14.01
N ILE A 142 -27.78 -21.17 -13.38
CA ILE A 142 -27.93 -22.03 -12.21
C ILE A 142 -28.54 -21.26 -11.04
N GLN A 143 -28.02 -20.06 -10.78
CA GLN A 143 -28.43 -19.24 -9.65
C GLN A 143 -29.86 -18.71 -9.79
N HIS A 144 -30.29 -18.36 -11.01
CA HIS A 144 -31.51 -17.58 -11.23
C HIS A 144 -32.67 -18.35 -11.88
N TYR A 145 -32.43 -19.44 -12.64
CA TYR A 145 -33.45 -20.10 -13.47
C TYR A 145 -33.76 -21.57 -13.08
N ILE A 146 -33.02 -22.15 -12.13
CA ILE A 146 -33.19 -23.56 -11.70
C ILE A 146 -33.31 -23.68 -10.17
N SER A 147 -34.25 -22.94 -9.57
CA SER A 147 -34.48 -23.04 -8.12
C SER A 147 -35.10 -24.38 -7.71
N ALA A 148 -34.58 -25.01 -6.64
CA ALA A 148 -35.28 -26.10 -5.95
C ALA A 148 -36.46 -25.59 -5.09
N ASP A 149 -36.38 -24.34 -4.63
CA ASP A 149 -37.29 -23.74 -3.64
C ASP A 149 -38.55 -23.10 -4.26
N VAL A 150 -38.70 -23.15 -5.58
CA VAL A 150 -39.82 -22.57 -6.33
C VAL A 150 -40.61 -23.70 -6.96
N GLU A 151 -41.90 -23.83 -6.60
CA GLU A 151 -42.76 -24.88 -7.15
C GLU A 151 -43.36 -24.51 -8.51
N GLU A 152 -43.62 -23.23 -8.76
CA GLU A 152 -44.25 -22.75 -9.99
C GLU A 152 -43.27 -22.73 -11.16
N LEU A 153 -43.63 -23.41 -12.26
CA LEU A 153 -42.80 -23.50 -13.46
C LEU A 153 -43.08 -22.33 -14.41
N THR A 154 -42.04 -21.58 -14.75
CA THR A 154 -42.09 -20.44 -15.66
C THR A 154 -41.83 -20.89 -17.11
N PRO A 155 -42.67 -20.50 -18.11
CA PRO A 155 -42.42 -20.80 -19.50
C PRO A 155 -41.11 -20.22 -20.03
N VAL A 156 -40.44 -20.97 -20.92
CA VAL A 156 -39.16 -20.56 -21.52
C VAL A 156 -39.31 -19.45 -22.57
N ALA A 157 -40.51 -19.23 -23.13
CA ALA A 157 -40.76 -18.42 -24.33
C ALA A 157 -40.31 -16.94 -24.27
N ASN A 158 -40.02 -16.40 -23.09
CA ASN A 158 -39.55 -15.02 -22.89
C ASN A 158 -38.19 -14.94 -22.21
N LEU A 159 -37.40 -16.02 -22.21
CA LEU A 159 -36.08 -16.02 -21.62
C LEU A 159 -35.15 -15.14 -22.47
N LEU A 160 -34.68 -14.04 -21.90
CA LEU A 160 -33.60 -13.24 -22.44
C LEU A 160 -32.88 -12.55 -21.28
N TYR A 161 -31.59 -12.78 -21.19
CA TYR A 161 -30.69 -12.08 -20.30
C TYR A 161 -29.36 -11.88 -21.01
N ASN A 162 -28.95 -10.62 -21.13
CA ASN A 162 -27.63 -10.25 -21.60
C ASN A 162 -26.82 -9.86 -20.37
N GLY A 163 -25.74 -10.59 -20.11
CA GLY A 163 -24.83 -10.33 -19.00
C GLY A 163 -23.44 -9.97 -19.49
N SER A 164 -22.62 -9.51 -18.56
CA SER A 164 -21.19 -9.32 -18.78
C SER A 164 -20.38 -10.15 -17.78
N TYR A 165 -19.19 -10.56 -18.18
CA TYR A 165 -18.16 -11.16 -17.34
C TYR A 165 -16.83 -10.46 -17.62
N GLN A 166 -16.00 -10.33 -16.60
CA GLN A 166 -14.61 -9.92 -16.78
C GLN A 166 -13.74 -11.16 -16.65
N GLU A 167 -12.82 -11.34 -17.60
CA GLU A 167 -11.78 -12.34 -17.41
C GLU A 167 -10.87 -11.91 -16.25
N PRO A 168 -10.55 -12.81 -15.31
CA PRO A 168 -9.65 -12.47 -14.23
C PRO A 168 -8.33 -11.96 -14.79
N GLY A 169 -7.80 -10.89 -14.21
CA GLY A 169 -6.49 -10.37 -14.59
C GLY A 169 -5.38 -11.40 -14.36
N THR A 170 -4.20 -11.09 -14.88
CA THR A 170 -3.01 -11.94 -14.73
C THR A 170 -1.96 -11.23 -13.89
N ILE A 171 -1.48 -11.90 -12.86
CA ILE A 171 -0.37 -11.46 -12.02
C ILE A 171 0.92 -12.12 -12.55
N TYR A 172 1.81 -11.32 -13.10
CA TYR A 172 3.16 -11.74 -13.48
C TYR A 172 4.10 -11.60 -12.29
N ILE A 173 4.65 -12.73 -11.83
CA ILE A 173 5.49 -12.81 -10.64
C ILE A 173 6.94 -12.91 -11.08
N ILE A 174 7.74 -11.87 -10.82
CA ILE A 174 9.19 -11.94 -10.89
C ILE A 174 9.67 -12.80 -9.72
N ALA A 175 10.22 -13.97 -10.03
CA ALA A 175 10.55 -14.98 -9.03
C ALA A 175 11.69 -14.56 -8.08
N LYS A 176 11.68 -15.13 -6.88
CA LYS A 176 12.75 -14.96 -5.89
C LYS A 176 14.13 -15.30 -6.46
N GLY A 177 15.09 -14.42 -6.24
CA GLY A 177 16.46 -14.56 -6.75
C GLY A 177 16.66 -14.09 -8.20
N MET A 178 15.61 -13.65 -8.90
CA MET A 178 15.72 -13.16 -10.28
C MET A 178 16.70 -11.98 -10.41
N ASN A 179 16.81 -11.18 -9.35
CA ASN A 179 17.77 -10.09 -9.22
C ASN A 179 19.25 -10.52 -9.45
N ASN A 180 19.59 -11.79 -9.20
CA ASN A 180 20.91 -12.36 -9.49
C ASN A 180 20.97 -13.15 -10.82
N LEU A 181 19.82 -13.62 -11.32
CA LEU A 181 19.75 -14.47 -12.51
C LEU A 181 19.61 -13.67 -13.81
N ALA A 182 19.21 -12.40 -13.73
CA ALA A 182 18.96 -11.57 -14.90
C ALA A 182 20.23 -11.18 -15.70
N GLY A 183 21.42 -11.43 -15.15
CA GLY A 183 22.70 -11.32 -15.88
C GLY A 183 23.41 -9.96 -15.78
N PHE A 184 22.94 -9.05 -14.93
CA PHE A 184 23.51 -7.69 -14.76
C PHE A 184 23.73 -7.37 -13.27
N TRP A 185 24.26 -6.18 -13.00
CA TRP A 185 24.33 -5.66 -11.64
C TRP A 185 22.94 -5.62 -11.02
N GLU A 186 22.80 -6.23 -9.86
CA GLU A 186 21.54 -6.43 -9.15
C GLU A 186 20.75 -5.12 -9.02
N THR A 187 21.42 -4.04 -8.59
CA THR A 187 20.81 -2.73 -8.39
C THR A 187 20.31 -2.09 -9.68
N ASP A 188 20.99 -2.32 -10.80
CA ASP A 188 20.61 -1.77 -12.11
C ASP A 188 19.37 -2.50 -12.65
N VAL A 189 19.36 -3.84 -12.61
CA VAL A 189 18.23 -4.62 -13.12
C VAL A 189 16.99 -4.51 -12.24
N VAL A 190 17.17 -4.46 -10.91
CA VAL A 190 16.05 -4.26 -9.97
C VAL A 190 15.44 -2.89 -10.18
N ARG A 191 16.23 -1.84 -10.36
CA ARG A 191 15.71 -0.50 -10.65
C ARG A 191 14.87 -0.50 -11.93
N LEU A 192 15.36 -1.14 -13.00
CA LEU A 192 14.65 -1.23 -14.28
C LEU A 192 13.28 -1.87 -14.13
N TYR A 193 13.20 -3.12 -13.63
CA TYR A 193 11.93 -3.83 -13.57
C TYR A 193 11.01 -3.28 -12.47
N THR A 194 11.54 -2.67 -11.40
CA THR A 194 10.73 -2.09 -10.31
C THR A 194 10.06 -0.80 -10.79
N CYS A 195 10.79 0.02 -11.55
CA CYS A 195 10.19 1.18 -12.20
C CYS A 195 9.13 0.75 -13.22
N LEU A 196 9.40 -0.28 -14.03
CA LEU A 196 8.43 -0.83 -14.97
C LEU A 196 7.19 -1.41 -14.26
N GLN A 197 7.36 -2.09 -13.12
CA GLN A 197 6.24 -2.56 -12.29
C GLN A 197 5.32 -1.39 -11.91
N GLY A 198 5.88 -0.26 -11.45
CA GLY A 198 5.09 0.92 -11.09
C GLY A 198 4.26 1.45 -12.26
N LEU A 199 4.82 1.47 -13.48
CA LEU A 199 4.10 1.87 -14.69
C LEU A 199 3.00 0.89 -15.08
N LEU A 200 3.28 -0.41 -15.08
CA LEU A 200 2.33 -1.44 -15.49
C LEU A 200 1.18 -1.60 -14.48
N ASN A 201 1.46 -1.51 -13.19
CA ASN A 201 0.43 -1.52 -12.15
C ASN A 201 -0.43 -0.26 -12.18
N ARG A 202 0.13 0.89 -12.59
CA ARG A 202 -0.67 2.09 -12.86
C ARG A 202 -1.60 1.91 -14.05
N ARG A 203 -1.12 1.32 -15.16
CA ARG A 203 -1.99 0.99 -16.31
C ARG A 203 -3.18 0.13 -15.92
N TYR A 204 -2.96 -0.84 -15.03
CA TYR A 204 -4.07 -1.64 -14.50
C TYR A 204 -5.08 -0.78 -13.73
N ALA A 205 -4.60 0.07 -12.82
CA ALA A 205 -5.45 0.98 -12.05
C ALA A 205 -6.24 1.97 -12.92
N GLU A 206 -5.65 2.39 -14.04
CA GLU A 206 -6.25 3.30 -15.03
C GLU A 206 -7.18 2.56 -16.02
N GLY A 207 -7.27 1.22 -15.94
CA GLY A 207 -8.10 0.39 -16.81
C GLY A 207 -7.51 0.18 -18.22
N GLU A 208 -6.23 0.52 -18.42
CA GLU A 208 -5.51 0.38 -19.69
C GLU A 208 -4.94 -1.04 -19.89
N SER A 209 -4.85 -1.84 -18.82
CA SER A 209 -4.40 -3.23 -18.88
C SER A 209 -5.19 -4.12 -17.91
N ASN A 210 -5.16 -5.44 -18.16
CA ASN A 210 -5.68 -6.45 -17.23
C ASN A 210 -4.53 -7.30 -16.64
N LEU A 211 -3.35 -6.70 -16.52
CA LEU A 211 -2.13 -7.35 -16.01
C LEU A 211 -1.56 -6.57 -14.84
N LEU A 212 -1.04 -7.29 -13.86
CA LEU A 212 -0.30 -6.75 -12.73
C LEU A 212 1.08 -7.41 -12.68
N VAL A 213 2.07 -6.68 -12.16
CA VAL A 213 3.42 -7.19 -11.90
C VAL A 213 3.66 -7.23 -10.40
N TYR A 214 4.21 -8.35 -9.95
CA TYR A 214 4.54 -8.64 -8.57
C TYR A 214 5.99 -9.16 -8.47
N GLN A 215 6.67 -8.85 -7.38
CA GLN A 215 8.02 -9.29 -7.11
C GLN A 215 8.07 -10.15 -5.85
N ASP A 216 8.63 -11.35 -5.93
CA ASP A 216 8.86 -12.20 -4.76
C ASP A 216 10.29 -11.96 -4.23
N PHE A 217 10.46 -11.12 -3.20
CA PHE A 217 11.77 -10.95 -2.55
C PHE A 217 11.96 -11.89 -1.36
N ASP A 218 10.92 -12.07 -0.55
CA ASP A 218 10.98 -12.81 0.70
C ASP A 218 9.67 -13.53 1.06
N GLU A 219 9.68 -14.24 2.19
CA GLU A 219 8.53 -15.02 2.65
C GLU A 219 7.30 -14.13 2.96
N SER A 220 7.50 -12.85 3.26
CA SER A 220 6.39 -11.91 3.46
C SER A 220 5.66 -11.64 2.14
N ASP A 221 6.39 -11.52 1.02
CA ASP A 221 5.77 -11.36 -0.30
C ASP A 221 4.92 -12.58 -0.65
N GLN A 222 5.40 -13.79 -0.37
CA GLN A 222 4.65 -15.02 -0.64
C GLN A 222 3.37 -15.10 0.21
N PHE A 223 3.46 -14.73 1.48
CA PHE A 223 2.31 -14.68 2.37
C PHE A 223 1.24 -13.71 1.87
N TRP A 224 1.61 -12.47 1.55
CA TRP A 224 0.65 -11.45 1.14
C TRP A 224 0.00 -11.74 -0.20
N LEU A 225 0.75 -12.26 -1.18
CA LEU A 225 0.18 -12.67 -2.44
C LEU A 225 -0.86 -13.79 -2.25
N SER A 226 -0.51 -14.80 -1.46
CA SER A 226 -1.43 -15.90 -1.11
C SER A 226 -2.70 -15.39 -0.41
N TYR A 227 -2.56 -14.49 0.57
CA TYR A 227 -3.69 -13.87 1.25
C TYR A 227 -4.60 -13.13 0.27
N MET A 228 -4.07 -12.24 -0.57
CA MET A 228 -4.90 -11.42 -1.46
C MET A 228 -5.56 -12.21 -2.61
N MET A 229 -5.04 -13.40 -2.92
CA MET A 229 -5.64 -14.35 -3.88
C MET A 229 -6.61 -15.35 -3.21
N GLY A 230 -6.72 -15.33 -1.89
CA GLY A 230 -7.59 -16.23 -1.14
C GLY A 230 -9.09 -15.95 -1.35
N PRO A 231 -9.97 -16.85 -0.87
CA PRO A 231 -11.42 -16.69 -1.03
C PRO A 231 -11.95 -15.36 -0.47
N GLY A 232 -12.78 -14.67 -1.26
CA GLY A 232 -13.37 -13.37 -0.92
C GLY A 232 -12.40 -12.18 -0.99
N LYS A 233 -11.18 -12.37 -1.51
CA LYS A 233 -10.15 -11.33 -1.58
C LYS A 233 -10.01 -10.75 -2.99
N THR A 234 -9.38 -9.58 -3.09
CA THR A 234 -9.39 -8.76 -4.31
C THR A 234 -8.90 -9.48 -5.56
N PHE A 235 -7.94 -10.40 -5.41
CA PHE A 235 -7.37 -11.15 -6.53
C PHE A 235 -7.81 -12.62 -6.55
N GLU A 236 -8.90 -12.97 -5.88
CA GLU A 236 -9.51 -14.29 -6.03
C GLU A 236 -9.77 -14.58 -7.51
N GLY A 237 -9.29 -15.73 -7.99
CA GLY A 237 -9.47 -16.18 -9.37
C GLY A 237 -8.53 -15.54 -10.40
N PHE A 238 -7.64 -14.61 -10.02
CA PHE A 238 -6.61 -14.11 -10.93
C PHE A 238 -5.68 -15.24 -11.39
N ASN A 239 -5.23 -15.17 -12.64
CA ASN A 239 -4.21 -16.10 -13.14
C ASN A 239 -2.84 -15.64 -12.63
N THR A 240 -1.91 -16.57 -12.47
CA THR A 240 -0.51 -16.26 -12.15
C THR A 240 0.44 -16.81 -13.22
N VAL A 241 1.46 -16.04 -13.53
CA VAL A 241 2.57 -16.46 -14.40
C VAL A 241 3.86 -16.13 -13.68
N THR A 242 4.63 -17.16 -13.30
CA THR A 242 5.92 -16.97 -12.64
C THR A 242 7.04 -16.90 -13.67
N LEU A 243 7.80 -15.81 -13.68
CA LEU A 243 8.99 -15.59 -14.49
C LEU A 243 10.19 -16.12 -13.70
N ALA A 244 10.60 -17.36 -13.97
CA ALA A 244 11.57 -18.11 -13.17
C ALA A 244 12.97 -18.18 -13.80
N THR A 245 13.09 -17.83 -15.09
CA THR A 245 14.36 -17.78 -15.83
C THR A 245 14.62 -16.40 -16.42
N ALA A 246 15.88 -16.12 -16.76
CA ALA A 246 16.26 -14.87 -17.41
C ALA A 246 15.57 -14.69 -18.77
N ASP A 247 15.43 -15.77 -19.55
CA ASP A 247 14.76 -15.74 -20.86
C ASP A 247 13.27 -15.37 -20.69
N GLU A 248 12.56 -16.02 -19.77
CA GLU A 248 11.15 -15.68 -19.47
C GLU A 248 10.99 -14.22 -19.00
N LEU A 249 11.91 -13.74 -18.14
CA LEU A 249 11.91 -12.36 -17.68
C LEU A 249 12.06 -11.39 -18.86
N TRP A 250 13.09 -11.59 -19.69
CA TRP A 250 13.36 -10.66 -20.80
C TRP A 250 12.31 -10.76 -21.90
N ASP A 251 11.79 -11.94 -22.20
CA ASP A 251 10.69 -12.11 -23.15
C ASP A 251 9.44 -11.35 -22.70
N PHE A 252 9.15 -11.34 -21.39
CA PHE A 252 8.05 -10.56 -20.82
C PHE A 252 8.32 -9.06 -20.79
N LEU A 253 9.48 -8.61 -20.28
CA LEU A 253 9.75 -7.19 -20.04
C LEU A 253 10.11 -6.43 -21.32
N MET A 254 10.85 -7.05 -22.25
CA MET A 254 11.46 -6.35 -23.40
C MET A 254 10.45 -5.63 -24.29
N PRO A 255 9.25 -6.17 -24.60
CA PRO A 255 8.24 -5.43 -25.36
C PRO A 255 7.84 -4.11 -24.69
N PHE A 256 7.63 -4.12 -23.36
CA PHE A 256 7.29 -2.91 -22.61
C PHE A 256 8.48 -1.96 -22.49
N ILE A 257 9.69 -2.48 -22.29
CA ILE A 257 10.92 -1.66 -22.26
C ILE A 257 11.11 -0.93 -23.60
N LYS A 258 10.83 -1.59 -24.73
CA LYS A 258 10.88 -0.97 -26.06
C LYS A 258 9.79 0.07 -26.27
N GLU A 259 8.59 -0.20 -25.76
CA GLU A 259 7.46 0.72 -25.82
C GLU A 259 7.78 2.04 -25.09
N TYR A 260 8.25 1.93 -23.86
CA TYR A 260 8.58 3.08 -23.02
C TYR A 260 9.90 3.75 -23.38
N GLY A 261 10.90 2.96 -23.83
CA GLY A 261 12.27 3.42 -23.96
C GLY A 261 12.94 3.69 -22.60
N ILE A 262 14.14 4.26 -22.65
CA ILE A 262 14.96 4.52 -21.46
C ILE A 262 15.38 5.99 -21.34
N VAL A 263 15.58 6.43 -20.10
CA VAL A 263 16.29 7.67 -19.76
C VAL A 263 17.61 7.30 -19.07
N LEU A 264 18.71 7.83 -19.60
CA LEU A 264 20.04 7.56 -19.07
C LEU A 264 20.36 8.52 -17.93
N TRP A 265 20.77 7.98 -16.78
CA TRP A 265 21.31 8.77 -15.68
C TRP A 265 22.83 8.68 -15.62
N ASP A 266 23.44 9.74 -15.10
CA ASP A 266 24.88 9.96 -15.06
C ASP A 266 25.49 9.40 -13.75
N PRO A 267 26.37 8.38 -13.82
CA PRO A 267 27.05 7.89 -12.61
C PRO A 267 28.00 8.92 -11.98
N GLU A 268 28.46 9.94 -12.71
CA GLU A 268 29.29 11.02 -12.17
C GLU A 268 28.46 12.08 -11.43
N VAL A 269 27.15 12.15 -11.70
CA VAL A 269 26.19 12.99 -10.95
C VAL A 269 25.03 12.11 -10.46
N PRO A 270 25.21 11.30 -9.41
CA PRO A 270 24.27 10.24 -9.05
C PRO A 270 22.84 10.69 -8.71
N ALA A 271 22.64 11.95 -8.34
CA ALA A 271 21.32 12.56 -8.17
C ALA A 271 20.46 12.52 -9.44
N THR A 272 21.08 12.44 -10.62
CA THR A 272 20.36 12.25 -11.89
C THR A 272 19.62 10.92 -11.95
N SER A 273 19.94 9.92 -11.11
CA SER A 273 19.13 8.69 -11.02
C SER A 273 17.74 8.94 -10.44
N ASN A 274 17.61 9.86 -9.47
CA ASN A 274 16.33 10.30 -8.93
C ASN A 274 15.58 11.17 -9.94
N VAL A 275 16.28 12.04 -10.68
CA VAL A 275 15.68 12.80 -11.78
C VAL A 275 15.14 11.85 -12.86
N ALA A 276 15.91 10.83 -13.24
CA ALA A 276 15.47 9.78 -14.16
C ALA A 276 14.26 8.99 -13.64
N SER A 277 14.20 8.68 -12.34
CA SER A 277 12.99 8.08 -11.73
C SER A 277 11.79 9.02 -11.72
N THR A 278 11.99 10.33 -11.52
CA THR A 278 10.90 11.33 -11.67
C THR A 278 10.36 11.34 -13.10
N ILE A 279 11.26 11.37 -14.10
CA ILE A 279 10.90 11.29 -15.52
C ILE A 279 10.17 9.99 -15.83
N CYS A 280 10.62 8.86 -15.27
CA CYS A 280 9.94 7.59 -15.42
C CYS A 280 8.48 7.66 -14.96
N GLY A 281 8.21 8.22 -13.78
CA GLY A 281 6.86 8.41 -13.28
C GLY A 281 5.97 9.20 -14.24
N VAL A 282 6.50 10.30 -14.77
CA VAL A 282 5.75 11.29 -15.58
C VAL A 282 5.63 10.88 -17.06
N GLU A 283 6.74 10.51 -17.70
CA GLU A 283 6.87 10.26 -19.14
C GLU A 283 6.93 8.77 -19.50
N GLY A 284 7.15 7.90 -18.52
CA GLY A 284 7.28 6.44 -18.70
C GLY A 284 8.69 5.97 -19.06
N TYR A 285 9.67 6.84 -19.29
CA TYR A 285 11.03 6.43 -19.70
C TYR A 285 11.76 5.74 -18.54
N LEU A 286 12.23 4.51 -18.76
CA LEU A 286 12.80 3.70 -17.68
C LEU A 286 14.24 4.17 -17.31
N PRO A 287 14.57 4.32 -16.02
CA PRO A 287 15.87 4.83 -15.60
C PRO A 287 16.95 3.75 -15.72
N VAL A 288 17.99 4.04 -16.52
CA VAL A 288 19.12 3.13 -16.77
C VAL A 288 20.44 3.86 -16.54
N LYS A 289 21.37 3.21 -15.82
CA LYS A 289 22.71 3.75 -15.58
C LYS A 289 23.48 3.80 -16.88
N TYR A 290 24.07 4.95 -17.20
CA TYR A 290 24.98 5.02 -18.33
C TYR A 290 26.27 4.24 -18.03
N ASP A 291 26.57 3.23 -18.86
CA ASP A 291 27.79 2.42 -18.78
C ASP A 291 28.03 1.74 -20.14
N GLU A 292 29.03 2.17 -20.90
CA GLU A 292 29.33 1.62 -22.23
C GLU A 292 30.07 0.27 -22.19
N SER A 293 30.32 -0.30 -21.00
CA SER A 293 30.92 -1.62 -20.89
C SER A 293 30.07 -2.67 -21.64
N PRO A 294 30.67 -3.61 -22.38
CA PRO A 294 29.91 -4.55 -23.23
C PRO A 294 28.92 -5.45 -22.47
N ASP A 295 29.15 -5.66 -21.18
CA ASP A 295 28.38 -6.47 -20.24
C ASP A 295 27.41 -5.64 -19.36
N SER A 296 27.31 -4.33 -19.59
CA SER A 296 26.37 -3.48 -18.87
C SER A 296 24.92 -3.70 -19.31
N LEU A 297 23.98 -3.36 -18.42
CA LEU A 297 22.55 -3.34 -18.74
C LEU A 297 22.26 -2.37 -19.89
N TYR A 298 22.90 -1.20 -19.90
CA TYR A 298 22.74 -0.21 -20.97
C TYR A 298 23.10 -0.79 -22.34
N SER A 299 24.30 -1.36 -22.47
CA SER A 299 24.78 -1.95 -23.73
C SER A 299 23.87 -3.08 -24.21
N PHE A 300 23.37 -3.91 -23.28
CA PHE A 300 22.40 -4.96 -23.59
C PHE A 300 21.08 -4.40 -24.15
N LEU A 301 20.48 -3.39 -23.51
CA LEU A 301 19.22 -2.81 -23.94
C LEU A 301 19.34 -2.14 -25.32
N VAL A 302 20.38 -1.34 -25.53
CA VAL A 302 20.63 -0.67 -26.82
C VAL A 302 20.85 -1.70 -27.94
N LYS A 303 21.64 -2.76 -27.69
CA LYS A 303 21.85 -3.84 -28.66
C LYS A 303 20.55 -4.58 -29.02
N ASN A 304 19.60 -4.64 -28.11
CA ASN A 304 18.28 -5.23 -28.33
C ASN A 304 17.26 -4.26 -28.95
N GLY A 305 17.67 -3.05 -29.32
CA GLY A 305 16.84 -2.06 -30.02
C GLY A 305 15.98 -1.20 -29.12
N VAL A 306 16.33 -1.07 -27.83
CA VAL A 306 15.69 -0.13 -26.91
C VAL A 306 16.22 1.28 -27.17
N GLU A 307 15.31 2.25 -27.35
CA GLU A 307 15.66 3.64 -27.63
C GLU A 307 15.95 4.41 -26.34
N ALA A 308 17.08 5.12 -26.30
CA ALA A 308 17.34 6.14 -25.30
C ALA A 308 16.57 7.43 -25.65
N LYS A 309 15.38 7.60 -25.05
CA LYS A 309 14.49 8.74 -25.28
C LYS A 309 15.05 10.04 -24.70
N MET A 310 15.88 9.93 -23.67
CA MET A 310 16.55 11.06 -23.01
C MET A 310 17.88 10.61 -22.40
N SER A 311 18.84 11.53 -22.30
CA SER A 311 20.08 11.32 -21.58
C SER A 311 20.37 12.52 -20.68
N LEU A 312 20.60 12.26 -19.40
CA LEU A 312 21.02 13.25 -18.40
C LEU A 312 22.55 13.31 -18.26
N VAL A 313 23.28 12.48 -19.02
CA VAL A 313 24.74 12.34 -18.95
C VAL A 313 25.42 13.64 -19.40
N GLY A 314 26.28 14.17 -18.54
CA GLY A 314 27.02 15.41 -18.78
C GLY A 314 26.17 16.69 -18.79
N MET A 315 24.94 16.65 -18.28
CA MET A 315 24.06 17.83 -18.26
C MET A 315 24.34 18.83 -17.14
N PHE A 316 24.95 18.38 -16.03
CA PHE A 316 25.10 19.18 -14.81
C PHE A 316 26.55 19.21 -14.36
N ASP A 317 27.20 20.36 -14.51
CA ASP A 317 28.59 20.59 -14.06
C ASP A 317 28.66 21.30 -12.69
N GLY A 318 27.58 21.98 -12.28
CA GLY A 318 27.54 22.73 -11.03
C GLY A 318 28.42 23.98 -11.03
N GLU A 319 28.79 24.51 -12.20
CA GLU A 319 29.75 25.61 -12.30
C GLU A 319 29.12 26.98 -11.91
N PRO A 320 29.60 27.66 -10.85
CA PRO A 320 29.04 28.93 -10.43
C PRO A 320 29.08 30.00 -11.52
N GLY A 321 27.96 30.73 -11.68
CA GLY A 321 27.83 31.80 -12.69
C GLY A 321 27.42 31.31 -14.08
N THR A 322 27.18 30.01 -14.26
CA THR A 322 26.53 29.46 -15.44
C THR A 322 25.01 29.31 -15.23
N LYS A 323 24.28 28.95 -16.29
CA LYS A 323 22.87 28.56 -16.22
C LYS A 323 22.75 27.05 -16.28
N ILE A 324 21.82 26.50 -15.51
CA ILE A 324 21.47 25.08 -15.57
C ILE A 324 20.91 24.77 -16.96
N ALA A 325 21.40 23.70 -17.58
CA ALA A 325 21.14 23.34 -18.97
C ALA A 325 19.64 23.38 -19.33
N GLY A 326 19.28 24.16 -20.36
CA GLY A 326 17.90 24.26 -20.84
C GLY A 326 16.93 25.02 -19.92
N THR A 327 17.44 25.83 -18.98
CA THR A 327 16.65 26.68 -18.08
C THR A 327 17.22 28.09 -17.99
N ASP A 328 16.48 29.00 -17.36
CA ASP A 328 16.96 30.33 -16.98
C ASP A 328 17.52 30.40 -15.55
N ILE A 329 17.55 29.27 -14.84
CA ILE A 329 18.01 29.16 -13.46
C ILE A 329 19.55 29.22 -13.45
N GLN A 330 20.11 30.06 -12.58
CA GLN A 330 21.56 30.09 -12.35
C GLN A 330 22.00 28.82 -11.62
N SER A 331 23.17 28.29 -11.97
CA SER A 331 23.76 27.17 -11.22
C SER A 331 23.86 27.52 -9.74
N SER A 332 23.52 26.54 -8.90
CA SER A 332 23.63 26.61 -7.45
C SER A 332 25.08 26.48 -6.96
N GLY A 333 26.02 26.14 -7.85
CA GLY A 333 27.38 25.72 -7.48
C GLY A 333 27.49 24.24 -7.11
N SER A 334 26.46 23.43 -7.44
CA SER A 334 26.36 22.01 -7.09
C SER A 334 25.68 21.26 -8.23
N ALA A 335 26.38 20.32 -8.87
CA ALA A 335 25.79 19.48 -9.92
C ALA A 335 24.59 18.67 -9.39
N LYS A 336 24.67 18.21 -8.15
CA LYS A 336 23.60 17.51 -7.42
C LYS A 336 22.34 18.36 -7.31
N CYS A 337 22.47 19.58 -6.77
CA CYS A 337 21.33 20.48 -6.60
C CYS A 337 20.82 21.00 -7.94
N ASP A 338 21.69 21.25 -8.91
CA ASP A 338 21.29 21.70 -10.25
C ASP A 338 20.42 20.67 -10.96
N ALA A 339 20.72 19.38 -10.80
CA ALA A 339 19.88 18.29 -11.31
C ALA A 339 18.45 18.34 -10.73
N TYR A 340 18.31 18.56 -9.42
CA TYR A 340 16.99 18.67 -8.78
C TYR A 340 16.27 19.98 -9.11
N LEU A 341 16.97 21.11 -9.20
CA LEU A 341 16.38 22.40 -9.61
C LEU A 341 15.88 22.34 -11.06
N TRP A 342 16.64 21.68 -11.94
CA TRP A 342 16.22 21.40 -13.30
C TRP A 342 14.96 20.54 -13.33
N ALA A 343 14.94 19.44 -12.57
CA ALA A 343 13.79 18.55 -12.52
C ALA A 343 12.55 19.26 -11.95
N LEU A 344 12.74 20.11 -10.93
CA LEU A 344 11.68 20.89 -10.32
C LEU A 344 11.02 21.82 -11.35
N GLU A 345 11.82 22.55 -12.13
CA GLU A 345 11.34 23.44 -13.20
C GLU A 345 10.65 22.68 -14.34
N LYS A 346 11.15 21.50 -14.73
CA LYS A 346 10.66 20.77 -15.91
C LYS A 346 9.48 19.86 -15.63
N TYR A 347 9.42 19.25 -14.45
CA TYR A 347 8.53 18.11 -14.20
C TYR A 347 7.62 18.26 -12.99
N MET A 348 7.93 19.14 -12.02
CA MET A 348 7.16 19.19 -10.77
C MET A 348 5.66 19.38 -11.02
N ASP A 349 5.28 20.23 -11.99
CA ASP A 349 3.86 20.45 -12.34
C ASP A 349 3.11 19.18 -12.77
N SER A 350 3.82 18.20 -13.34
CA SER A 350 3.26 16.91 -13.77
C SER A 350 3.40 15.81 -12.71
N CYS A 351 4.11 16.06 -11.62
CA CYS A 351 4.22 15.15 -10.49
C CYS A 351 2.97 15.20 -9.59
N SER A 352 2.81 14.21 -8.72
CA SER A 352 1.80 14.24 -7.66
C SER A 352 1.85 15.53 -6.85
N ASN A 353 0.68 16.00 -6.40
CA ASN A 353 0.52 17.09 -5.43
C ASN A 353 0.08 16.58 -4.04
N THR A 354 -0.04 15.27 -3.86
CA THR A 354 -0.41 14.63 -2.59
C THR A 354 0.69 13.73 -2.03
N HIS A 355 1.66 13.32 -2.86
CA HIS A 355 2.75 12.43 -2.48
C HIS A 355 4.10 12.91 -3.02
N ILE A 356 5.17 12.73 -2.24
CA ILE A 356 6.54 13.07 -2.65
C ILE A 356 7.54 12.05 -2.10
N ALA A 357 8.62 11.75 -2.82
CA ALA A 357 9.56 10.68 -2.49
C ALA A 357 10.92 11.22 -2.03
N TYR A 358 11.27 10.95 -0.77
CA TYR A 358 12.62 11.13 -0.24
C TYR A 358 13.35 9.79 -0.28
N THR A 359 14.23 9.56 -1.23
CA THR A 359 14.87 8.25 -1.40
C THR A 359 16.30 8.38 -1.91
N LEU A 360 17.17 7.45 -1.50
CA LEU A 360 18.57 7.41 -1.90
C LEU A 360 18.73 7.54 -3.42
N ASP A 361 19.58 8.46 -3.84
CA ASP A 361 20.01 8.55 -5.23
C ASP A 361 20.97 7.40 -5.63
N GLY A 362 21.58 7.50 -6.82
CA GLY A 362 22.42 6.43 -7.37
C GLY A 362 23.75 6.22 -6.65
N ALA A 363 24.16 7.13 -5.77
CA ALA A 363 25.53 7.21 -5.27
C ALA A 363 25.97 5.92 -4.55
N GLY A 364 25.06 5.26 -3.82
CA GLY A 364 25.34 4.00 -3.15
C GLY A 364 25.65 2.84 -4.10
N THR A 365 25.24 2.95 -5.37
CA THR A 365 25.33 1.91 -6.40
C THR A 365 26.42 2.17 -7.45
N VAL A 366 27.19 3.25 -7.29
CA VAL A 366 28.26 3.66 -8.20
C VAL A 366 29.62 3.37 -7.55
N PRO A 367 30.41 2.40 -8.05
CA PRO A 367 31.67 1.96 -7.41
C PRO A 367 32.73 3.05 -7.23
N THR A 368 32.69 4.10 -8.05
CA THR A 368 33.62 5.23 -7.98
C THR A 368 33.21 6.29 -6.95
N ASN A 369 31.98 6.24 -6.43
CA ASN A 369 31.48 7.22 -5.47
C ASN A 369 32.05 6.96 -4.07
N VAL A 370 32.31 8.03 -3.32
CA VAL A 370 32.91 7.97 -1.98
C VAL A 370 32.03 7.28 -0.93
N ILE A 371 30.73 7.18 -1.16
CA ILE A 371 29.81 6.49 -0.24
C ILE A 371 29.65 5.00 -0.57
N TYR A 372 30.18 4.53 -1.70
CA TYR A 372 30.01 3.15 -2.13
C TYR A 372 30.69 2.19 -1.17
N GLN A 373 29.94 1.18 -0.73
CA GLN A 373 30.45 0.04 0.01
C GLN A 373 29.92 -1.21 -0.67
N LYS A 374 30.80 -2.20 -0.90
CA LYS A 374 30.46 -3.35 -1.76
C LYS A 374 29.24 -4.12 -1.27
N ALA A 375 29.05 -4.30 0.04
CA ALA A 375 27.94 -5.10 0.55
C ALA A 375 26.58 -4.40 0.34
N GLU A 376 26.53 -3.09 0.57
CA GLU A 376 25.32 -2.28 0.44
C GLU A 376 25.06 -1.85 -1.00
N GLY A 377 26.11 -1.51 -1.75
CA GLY A 377 26.01 -1.01 -3.12
C GLY A 377 25.64 -2.06 -4.18
N THR A 378 25.71 -3.34 -3.82
CA THR A 378 25.25 -4.47 -4.65
C THR A 378 23.93 -5.06 -4.17
N ASP A 379 23.21 -4.39 -3.26
CA ASP A 379 21.93 -4.84 -2.75
C ASP A 379 20.90 -3.69 -2.84
N SER A 380 19.96 -3.85 -3.78
CA SER A 380 18.88 -2.94 -4.08
C SER A 380 18.05 -2.55 -2.85
N ARG A 381 17.95 -3.44 -1.86
CA ARG A 381 17.23 -3.23 -0.61
C ARG A 381 17.88 -2.18 0.28
N TYR A 382 19.22 -2.14 0.35
CA TYR A 382 19.93 -1.11 1.11
C TYR A 382 19.82 0.29 0.48
N ASN A 383 19.55 0.33 -0.82
CA ASN A 383 19.38 1.54 -1.61
C ASN A 383 17.90 1.92 -1.81
N GLN A 384 16.98 1.26 -1.08
CA GLN A 384 15.53 1.51 -1.10
C GLN A 384 14.86 1.34 -2.48
N ILE A 385 15.54 0.73 -3.45
CA ILE A 385 15.06 0.60 -4.83
C ILE A 385 13.70 -0.12 -4.91
N PRO A 386 13.42 -1.19 -4.13
CA PRO A 386 12.12 -1.86 -4.18
C PRO A 386 10.92 -0.94 -3.93
N SER A 387 11.09 0.16 -3.17
CA SER A 387 10.03 1.15 -2.91
C SER A 387 9.64 1.98 -4.13
N HIS A 388 10.48 1.99 -5.19
CA HIS A 388 10.29 2.84 -6.35
C HIS A 388 9.02 2.50 -7.13
N ASP A 389 8.51 1.26 -7.09
CA ASP A 389 7.32 0.87 -7.83
C ASP A 389 6.12 1.76 -7.44
N TYR A 390 5.93 2.00 -6.15
CA TYR A 390 4.88 2.84 -5.61
C TYR A 390 5.11 4.33 -5.91
N TYR A 391 6.36 4.79 -5.84
CA TYR A 391 6.70 6.18 -6.15
C TYR A 391 6.47 6.51 -7.62
N ILE A 392 6.87 5.59 -8.51
CA ILE A 392 6.61 5.66 -9.95
C ILE A 392 5.11 5.62 -10.20
N TYR A 393 4.38 4.68 -9.60
CA TYR A 393 2.92 4.56 -9.70
C TYR A 393 2.22 5.90 -9.42
N HIS A 394 2.59 6.59 -8.34
CA HIS A 394 2.01 7.89 -7.98
C HIS A 394 2.59 9.10 -8.73
N LYS A 395 3.56 8.93 -9.64
CA LYS A 395 4.27 10.06 -10.30
C LYS A 395 4.91 11.00 -9.27
N MET A 396 5.53 10.46 -8.23
CA MET A 396 6.17 11.27 -7.19
C MET A 396 7.41 11.99 -7.72
N PHE A 397 7.74 13.15 -7.13
CA PHE A 397 9.03 13.80 -7.34
C PHE A 397 10.08 13.18 -6.41
N PHE A 398 11.21 12.72 -6.96
CA PHE A 398 12.26 12.01 -6.22
C PHE A 398 13.42 12.94 -5.87
N PHE A 399 13.88 12.92 -4.62
CA PHE A 399 15.02 13.71 -4.18
C PHE A 399 15.74 13.11 -2.97
N ASP A 400 17.02 13.49 -2.79
CA ASP A 400 17.86 13.13 -1.65
C ASP A 400 18.76 14.33 -1.27
N LEU A 401 18.40 15.05 -0.20
CA LEU A 401 19.07 16.28 0.20
C LEU A 401 19.17 16.37 1.72
N THR A 402 20.35 16.69 2.24
CA THR A 402 20.52 16.83 3.69
C THR A 402 19.71 18.03 4.25
N PRO A 403 18.99 17.87 5.38
CA PRO A 403 18.29 18.97 6.04
C PRO A 403 19.24 19.92 6.79
N THR A 404 20.54 19.65 6.81
CA THR A 404 21.52 20.38 7.62
C THR A 404 22.00 21.66 6.91
N LYS A 405 22.24 22.73 7.67
CA LYS A 405 22.67 24.03 7.11
C LYS A 405 24.18 24.16 6.93
N GLN A 406 24.95 23.50 7.80
CA GLN A 406 26.39 23.78 7.95
C GLN A 406 27.27 22.67 7.38
N GLN A 407 26.78 21.43 7.34
CA GLN A 407 27.56 20.30 6.87
C GLN A 407 27.31 20.11 5.38
N ARG A 408 28.39 20.03 4.61
CA ARG A 408 28.31 19.62 3.22
C ARG A 408 27.95 18.13 3.17
N PRO A 409 27.15 17.70 2.20
CA PRO A 409 26.82 16.30 2.05
C PRO A 409 28.04 15.49 1.59
N CYS A 410 28.03 14.20 1.87
CA CYS A 410 29.16 13.33 1.57
C CYS A 410 29.25 12.91 0.09
N ASP A 411 28.15 12.97 -0.63
CA ASP A 411 28.01 12.58 -2.04
C ASP A 411 28.18 13.76 -3.02
N ASP A 412 28.34 14.98 -2.50
CA ASP A 412 28.72 16.19 -3.23
C ASP A 412 29.51 17.12 -2.28
N PRO A 413 30.75 16.74 -1.90
CA PRO A 413 31.48 17.37 -0.80
C PRO A 413 32.04 18.76 -1.11
N ASP A 414 32.05 19.16 -2.38
CA ASP A 414 32.61 20.43 -2.84
C ASP A 414 31.58 21.55 -2.99
N GLN A 415 30.27 21.24 -2.88
CA GLN A 415 29.22 22.24 -2.98
C GLN A 415 29.37 23.39 -1.96
N PRO A 416 28.86 24.59 -2.26
CA PRO A 416 28.71 25.64 -1.27
C PRO A 416 27.89 25.14 -0.05
N PRO A 417 28.26 25.48 1.19
CA PRO A 417 27.47 25.10 2.36
C PRO A 417 26.01 25.58 2.25
N ASN A 418 25.09 24.81 2.83
CA ASN A 418 23.64 25.09 2.84
C ASN A 418 22.94 24.97 1.46
N THR A 419 23.60 24.44 0.42
CA THR A 419 22.98 24.31 -0.91
C THR A 419 21.91 23.22 -0.92
N ASP A 420 22.21 22.00 -0.43
CA ASP A 420 21.21 20.94 -0.26
C ASP A 420 19.97 21.42 0.49
N ARG A 421 20.18 22.12 1.61
CA ARG A 421 19.10 22.65 2.44
C ARG A 421 18.20 23.65 1.70
N LYS A 422 18.79 24.58 0.94
CA LYS A 422 18.02 25.58 0.18
C LYS A 422 17.21 24.91 -0.93
N THR A 423 17.81 23.96 -1.63
CA THR A 423 17.14 23.18 -2.67
C THR A 423 15.97 22.38 -2.08
N LEU A 424 16.19 21.76 -0.91
CA LEU A 424 15.15 21.05 -0.17
C LEU A 424 13.99 21.96 0.25
N GLU A 425 14.28 23.14 0.82
CA GLU A 425 13.25 24.13 1.17
C GLU A 425 12.46 24.59 -0.05
N LEU A 426 13.10 24.74 -1.22
CA LEU A 426 12.40 25.11 -2.46
C LEU A 426 11.49 23.98 -2.97
N ILE A 427 11.94 22.73 -2.92
CA ILE A 427 11.11 21.56 -3.27
C ILE A 427 9.88 21.50 -2.36
N LEU A 428 10.08 21.64 -1.04
CA LEU A 428 8.99 21.59 -0.05
C LEU A 428 8.02 22.77 -0.18
N GLN A 429 8.53 23.99 -0.42
CA GLN A 429 7.71 25.17 -0.68
C GLN A 429 6.86 24.97 -1.94
N THR A 430 7.47 24.49 -3.03
CA THR A 430 6.75 24.22 -4.28
C THR A 430 5.66 23.17 -4.08
N MET A 431 5.94 22.13 -3.29
CA MET A 431 4.94 21.11 -2.96
C MET A 431 3.79 21.68 -2.13
N TYR A 432 4.08 22.49 -1.11
CA TYR A 432 3.07 23.19 -0.30
C TYR A 432 2.18 24.09 -1.15
N ASP A 433 2.77 24.87 -2.06
CA ASP A 433 2.01 25.77 -2.94
C ASP A 433 1.10 24.99 -3.90
N ARG A 434 1.60 23.87 -4.45
CA ARG A 434 0.84 22.99 -5.36
C ARG A 434 -0.25 22.17 -4.65
N SER A 435 -0.06 21.81 -3.39
CA SER A 435 -1.09 21.14 -2.59
C SER A 435 -2.15 22.10 -2.07
N GLY A 436 -1.99 23.43 -2.25
CA GLY A 436 -2.88 24.43 -1.67
C GLY A 436 -2.77 24.49 -0.14
N GLY A 437 -1.64 24.04 0.42
CA GLY A 437 -1.40 23.94 1.85
C GLY A 437 -2.07 22.75 2.54
N GLU A 438 -2.63 21.79 1.79
CA GLU A 438 -3.08 20.51 2.35
C GLU A 438 -1.89 19.66 2.83
N MET A 439 -2.17 18.69 3.71
CA MET A 439 -1.16 17.72 4.16
C MET A 439 -0.71 16.84 2.98
N VAL A 440 0.59 16.61 2.88
CA VAL A 440 1.22 15.83 1.81
C VAL A 440 1.95 14.63 2.41
N GLN A 441 1.76 13.43 1.86
CA GLN A 441 2.53 12.27 2.29
C GLN A 441 3.94 12.32 1.68
N LEU A 442 4.95 12.30 2.54
CA LEU A 442 6.36 12.18 2.16
C LEU A 442 6.81 10.77 2.51
N LEU A 443 7.16 9.99 1.50
CA LEU A 443 7.60 8.61 1.69
C LEU A 443 9.11 8.52 1.66
N GLY A 444 9.65 7.82 2.64
CA GLY A 444 11.08 7.57 2.80
C GLY A 444 11.68 8.21 4.05
N PHE A 445 13.00 8.10 4.17
CA PHE A 445 13.70 8.46 5.39
C PHE A 445 15.10 9.01 5.07
N PRO A 446 15.61 10.00 5.84
CA PRO A 446 17.02 10.39 5.75
C PRO A 446 17.91 9.18 5.94
N PRO A 447 18.75 8.81 4.97
CA PRO A 447 19.38 7.49 4.92
C PRO A 447 20.60 7.43 5.83
N TRP A 448 20.40 7.57 7.14
CA TRP A 448 21.46 7.65 8.14
C TRP A 448 22.40 6.44 8.10
N TRP A 449 21.94 5.29 7.60
CA TRP A 449 22.75 4.08 7.45
C TRP A 449 23.76 4.16 6.28
N MET A 450 23.57 5.11 5.35
CA MET A 450 24.38 5.31 4.13
C MET A 450 24.98 6.72 4.02
N LYS A 451 24.23 7.79 4.29
CA LYS A 451 24.65 9.18 4.09
C LYS A 451 24.41 10.06 5.32
N TYR A 452 25.09 11.21 5.32
CA TYR A 452 24.85 12.38 6.19
C TYR A 452 24.98 12.18 7.70
N THR A 453 25.44 11.03 8.20
CA THR A 453 25.61 10.81 9.64
C THR A 453 26.97 10.23 10.04
N THR A 454 27.21 10.22 11.35
CA THR A 454 28.35 9.58 12.00
C THR A 454 28.34 8.06 11.85
N PHE A 455 27.23 7.42 11.50
CA PHE A 455 27.09 5.95 11.42
C PHE A 455 28.12 5.31 10.48
N ARG A 456 28.41 5.96 9.34
CA ARG A 456 29.46 5.56 8.39
C ARG A 456 30.65 6.53 8.35
N GLY A 457 30.71 7.49 9.28
CA GLY A 457 31.75 8.52 9.29
C GLY A 457 31.67 9.51 8.13
N HIS A 458 30.50 9.63 7.48
CA HIS A 458 30.29 10.53 6.33
C HIS A 458 29.89 11.96 6.74
N SER A 459 29.77 12.21 8.04
CA SER A 459 29.28 13.47 8.63
C SER A 459 29.54 13.47 10.15
N ASN A 460 29.36 14.62 10.79
CA ASN A 460 29.42 14.76 12.26
C ASN A 460 28.03 14.87 12.92
N VAL A 461 26.95 14.58 12.17
CA VAL A 461 25.57 14.56 12.70
C VAL A 461 25.19 13.15 13.17
N GLU A 462 24.66 13.05 14.39
CA GLU A 462 24.15 11.77 14.90
C GLU A 462 22.86 11.33 14.17
N PRO A 463 22.61 10.03 13.95
CA PRO A 463 21.43 9.53 13.23
C PRO A 463 20.09 10.13 13.69
N THR A 464 19.83 10.13 15.01
CA THR A 464 18.59 10.69 15.57
C THR A 464 18.50 12.21 15.38
N GLN A 465 19.63 12.93 15.38
CA GLN A 465 19.63 14.37 15.13
C GLN A 465 19.27 14.68 13.67
N LEU A 466 19.77 13.88 12.72
CA LEU A 466 19.42 14.02 11.31
C LEU A 466 17.92 13.75 11.09
N GLU A 467 17.42 12.64 11.65
CA GLU A 467 16.00 12.28 11.58
C GLU A 467 15.12 13.41 12.11
N TRP A 468 15.40 13.92 13.29
CA TRP A 468 14.58 14.95 13.92
C TRP A 468 14.67 16.29 13.19
N ALA A 469 15.85 16.66 12.69
CA ALA A 469 16.02 17.86 11.87
C ALA A 469 15.22 17.77 10.56
N PHE A 470 15.22 16.60 9.92
CA PHE A 470 14.43 16.36 8.72
C PHE A 470 12.94 16.42 9.02
N THR A 471 12.48 15.65 10.01
CA THR A 471 11.06 15.55 10.36
C THR A 471 10.48 16.90 10.75
N GLN A 472 11.21 17.68 11.55
CA GLN A 472 10.81 19.04 11.90
C GLN A 472 10.68 19.92 10.66
N LEU A 473 11.67 19.90 9.77
CA LEU A 473 11.65 20.69 8.54
C LEU A 473 10.44 20.35 7.68
N ILE A 474 10.25 19.08 7.31
CA ILE A 474 9.19 18.72 6.36
C ILE A 474 7.80 19.02 6.95
N THR A 475 7.66 18.91 8.28
CA THR A 475 6.42 19.25 8.98
C THR A 475 6.08 20.74 8.88
N THR A 476 7.08 21.65 8.81
CA THR A 476 6.79 23.09 8.64
C THR A 476 6.15 23.40 7.29
N TYR A 477 6.23 22.48 6.32
CA TYR A 477 5.64 22.56 4.98
C TYR A 477 4.45 21.60 4.80
N ASN A 478 3.86 21.13 5.89
CA ASN A 478 2.70 20.22 5.90
C ASN A 478 2.98 18.84 5.28
N CYS A 479 4.23 18.39 5.25
CA CYS A 479 4.54 17.02 4.91
C CYS A 479 4.43 16.09 6.13
N VAL A 480 3.81 14.93 5.91
CA VAL A 480 3.64 13.83 6.87
C VAL A 480 4.54 12.69 6.42
N LYS A 481 5.45 12.22 7.29
CA LYS A 481 6.43 11.21 6.91
C LYS A 481 5.87 9.79 7.07
N GLU A 482 6.03 8.97 6.04
CA GLU A 482 6.05 7.51 6.13
C GLU A 482 7.51 7.05 6.09
N ALA A 483 7.98 6.51 7.21
CA ALA A 483 9.40 6.43 7.53
C ALA A 483 10.05 5.12 7.11
N ASP A 484 10.36 4.95 5.82
CA ASP A 484 11.08 3.76 5.33
C ASP A 484 12.57 3.78 5.81
N ALA A 485 12.77 3.64 7.12
CA ALA A 485 14.06 3.64 7.82
C ALA A 485 14.75 2.26 7.74
N ALA A 486 16.06 2.21 8.04
CA ALA A 486 16.89 1.01 7.91
C ALA A 486 16.28 -0.28 8.51
N HIS A 487 16.32 -1.37 7.74
CA HIS A 487 16.03 -2.76 8.14
C HIS A 487 14.55 -3.12 8.47
N PRO A 488 13.61 -2.90 7.54
CA PRO A 488 13.90 -3.19 6.14
C PRO A 488 14.45 -2.01 5.32
N ALA A 489 14.06 -0.75 5.50
CA ALA A 489 14.35 0.40 4.60
C ALA A 489 13.79 0.30 3.17
N TRP A 490 13.20 -0.83 2.80
CA TRP A 490 12.63 -1.09 1.50
C TRP A 490 11.24 -1.68 1.65
N MET A 491 10.37 -1.35 0.71
CA MET A 491 9.01 -1.85 0.63
C MET A 491 8.75 -2.34 -0.79
N SER A 492 8.73 -3.65 -1.00
CA SER A 492 8.37 -4.23 -2.30
C SER A 492 6.87 -4.12 -2.55
N ASN A 493 6.48 -4.08 -3.82
CA ASN A 493 5.10 -4.28 -4.29
C ASN A 493 4.06 -3.25 -3.82
N GLY A 494 4.47 -2.05 -3.39
CA GLY A 494 3.51 -1.03 -2.94
C GLY A 494 2.50 -0.66 -4.04
N SER A 495 2.94 -0.60 -5.31
CA SER A 495 2.07 -0.32 -6.47
C SER A 495 1.04 -1.44 -6.75
N PHE A 496 1.37 -2.67 -6.34
CA PHE A 496 0.47 -3.82 -6.41
C PHE A 496 -0.49 -3.82 -5.23
N TYR A 497 0.02 -3.64 -4.01
CA TYR A 497 -0.78 -3.71 -2.78
C TYR A 497 -1.85 -2.62 -2.71
N THR A 498 -1.60 -1.41 -3.21
CA THR A 498 -2.61 -0.34 -3.27
C THR A 498 -3.82 -0.68 -4.17
N GLN A 499 -3.71 -1.72 -5.01
CA GLN A 499 -4.84 -2.23 -5.80
C GLN A 499 -5.84 -3.04 -4.95
N PHE A 500 -5.42 -3.55 -3.79
CA PHE A 500 -6.28 -4.32 -2.89
C PHE A 500 -7.42 -3.46 -2.34
N LYS A 501 -8.63 -4.00 -2.35
CA LYS A 501 -9.84 -3.32 -1.89
C LYS A 501 -10.21 -3.80 -0.49
N LEU A 502 -10.18 -2.87 0.47
CA LEU A 502 -10.74 -3.08 1.80
C LEU A 502 -12.21 -3.50 1.69
N SER A 503 -12.61 -4.51 2.44
CA SER A 503 -13.97 -5.07 2.35
C SER A 503 -15.03 -4.18 3.01
N ARG A 504 -14.61 -3.20 3.83
CA ARG A 504 -15.50 -2.31 4.58
C ARG A 504 -15.03 -0.87 4.53
N GLU A 505 -15.99 0.06 4.58
CA GLU A 505 -15.70 1.49 4.73
C GLU A 505 -15.19 1.83 6.14
N THR A 506 -15.68 1.11 7.15
CA THR A 506 -15.32 1.24 8.56
C THR A 506 -15.15 -0.12 9.22
N TYR A 507 -14.25 -0.18 10.19
CA TYR A 507 -13.94 -1.36 11.00
C TYR A 507 -14.15 -1.03 12.47
N GLU A 508 -14.50 -2.07 13.25
CA GLU A 508 -14.60 -1.97 14.70
C GLU A 508 -13.26 -2.36 15.32
N ASN A 509 -12.81 -1.56 16.28
CA ASN A 509 -11.60 -1.82 17.05
C ASN A 509 -11.98 -2.35 18.43
N THR A 510 -11.11 -3.14 19.05
CA THR A 510 -11.38 -3.76 20.34
C THR A 510 -11.58 -2.71 21.44
N ARG A 511 -12.48 -3.00 22.38
CA ARG A 511 -12.72 -2.22 23.59
C ARG A 511 -12.76 -3.18 24.79
N PRO A 512 -12.29 -2.76 25.98
CA PRO A 512 -12.25 -3.63 27.14
C PRO A 512 -13.68 -4.04 27.54
N ALA A 513 -13.86 -5.33 27.85
CA ALA A 513 -15.16 -5.88 28.23
C ALA A 513 -15.57 -5.48 29.67
N GLU A 514 -14.57 -5.27 30.54
CA GLU A 514 -14.77 -4.94 31.94
C GLU A 514 -14.18 -3.56 32.25
N LYS A 515 -14.85 -2.83 33.16
CA LYS A 515 -14.33 -1.57 33.69
C LYS A 515 -13.70 -1.79 35.05
N LEU A 516 -12.44 -1.41 35.20
CA LEU A 516 -11.75 -1.40 36.47
C LEU A 516 -12.04 -0.10 37.23
N THR A 517 -11.99 -0.18 38.56
CA THR A 517 -12.03 1.00 39.45
C THR A 517 -10.61 1.30 39.91
N PHE A 518 -10.24 2.58 39.92
CA PHE A 518 -8.94 3.03 40.41
C PHE A 518 -8.76 2.68 41.89
N ASP A 519 -7.59 2.12 42.20
CA ASP A 519 -7.12 1.79 43.55
C ASP A 519 -5.78 2.50 43.80
N GLU A 520 -5.70 3.27 44.89
CA GLU A 520 -4.52 4.06 45.25
C GLU A 520 -3.31 3.19 45.66
N ASP A 521 -3.56 1.96 46.12
CA ASP A 521 -2.52 0.98 46.46
C ASP A 521 -2.07 0.16 45.24
N THR A 522 -2.59 0.45 44.04
CA THR A 522 -2.26 -0.27 42.81
C THR A 522 -1.51 0.63 41.82
N VAL A 523 -0.46 0.09 41.22
CA VAL A 523 0.27 0.66 40.09
C VAL A 523 -0.26 0.04 38.80
N TYR A 524 -0.75 0.87 37.90
CA TYR A 524 -1.19 0.44 36.58
C TYR A 524 -0.12 0.78 35.55
N TRP A 525 0.16 -0.16 34.66
CA TRP A 525 1.16 0.05 33.62
C TRP A 525 0.81 -0.65 32.32
N THR A 526 1.35 -0.15 31.21
CA THR A 526 1.06 -0.68 29.87
C THR A 526 2.27 -0.57 28.95
N ILE A 527 2.23 -1.25 27.81
CA ILE A 527 3.29 -1.23 26.79
C ILE A 527 2.68 -0.78 25.46
N TYR A 528 3.32 0.22 24.85
CA TYR A 528 3.11 0.65 23.47
C TYR A 528 3.94 -0.24 22.54
N LEU A 529 3.30 -0.93 21.59
CA LEU A 529 3.97 -1.74 20.57
C LEU A 529 4.02 -0.95 19.27
N GLY A 530 5.13 -0.27 18.98
CA GLY A 530 5.21 0.62 17.81
C GLY A 530 6.44 0.46 16.94
N ASP A 531 6.81 1.59 16.32
CA ASP A 531 7.72 1.73 15.18
C ASP A 531 7.11 1.18 13.87
N TYR A 532 5.77 1.23 13.81
CA TYR A 532 4.98 0.99 12.61
C TYR A 532 4.61 2.31 11.94
N ASP A 533 5.61 3.18 11.78
CA ASP A 533 5.58 4.44 11.03
C ASP A 533 5.98 4.25 9.55
N SER A 534 6.27 3.01 9.14
CA SER A 534 6.44 2.60 7.74
C SER A 534 5.69 1.32 7.38
N SER A 535 5.16 1.30 6.16
CA SER A 535 4.49 0.14 5.57
C SER A 535 5.40 -1.09 5.51
N ALA A 536 6.71 -0.89 5.38
CA ALA A 536 7.68 -1.98 5.30
C ALA A 536 7.73 -2.78 6.60
N TRP A 537 7.63 -2.12 7.75
CA TRP A 537 7.57 -2.79 9.05
C TRP A 537 6.28 -3.60 9.20
N LEU A 538 5.12 -3.01 8.86
CA LEU A 538 3.84 -3.71 8.90
C LEU A 538 3.85 -4.95 8.00
N LYS A 539 4.23 -4.78 6.73
CA LYS A 539 4.33 -5.86 5.74
C LYS A 539 5.21 -7.01 6.25
N LYS A 540 6.35 -6.70 6.86
CA LYS A 540 7.33 -7.69 7.34
C LYS A 540 6.89 -8.42 8.61
N HIS A 541 6.36 -7.68 9.59
CA HIS A 541 6.18 -8.22 10.94
C HIS A 541 4.80 -8.84 11.20
N VAL A 542 3.73 -8.27 10.64
CA VAL A 542 2.36 -8.73 10.89
C VAL A 542 2.15 -10.22 10.62
N PRO A 543 2.64 -10.82 9.50
CA PRO A 543 2.42 -12.25 9.23
C PRO A 543 2.95 -13.16 10.35
N ASN A 544 4.09 -12.79 10.93
CA ASN A 544 4.71 -13.56 12.01
C ASN A 544 4.04 -13.29 13.36
N PHE A 545 3.69 -12.04 13.65
CA PHE A 545 3.15 -11.65 14.95
C PHE A 545 1.69 -12.09 15.13
N TRP A 546 0.90 -12.14 14.07
CA TRP A 546 -0.48 -12.64 14.13
C TRP A 546 -0.54 -14.16 14.37
N GLY A 547 0.51 -14.89 13.99
CA GLY A 547 0.68 -16.32 14.27
C GLY A 547 1.43 -16.63 15.58
N ASP A 548 1.83 -15.63 16.37
CA ASP A 548 2.56 -15.84 17.63
C ASP A 548 1.63 -16.43 18.70
N ASN A 549 2.03 -17.54 19.33
CA ASN A 549 1.22 -18.28 20.31
C ASN A 549 0.90 -17.48 21.59
N ALA A 550 1.66 -16.43 21.91
CA ALA A 550 1.36 -15.57 23.04
C ALA A 550 0.33 -14.48 22.72
N ARG A 551 0.01 -14.26 21.43
CA ARG A 551 -1.02 -13.30 21.03
C ARG A 551 -2.38 -13.75 21.58
N GLY A 552 -3.13 -12.80 22.15
CA GLY A 552 -4.40 -13.08 22.79
C GLY A 552 -4.30 -13.53 24.26
N THR A 553 -3.10 -13.74 24.81
CA THR A 553 -2.92 -14.14 26.23
C THR A 553 -2.83 -12.96 27.20
N LEU A 554 -2.50 -11.77 26.70
CA LEU A 554 -2.46 -10.50 27.43
C LEU A 554 -2.83 -9.35 26.50
N PRO A 555 -3.25 -8.18 27.03
CA PRO A 555 -3.51 -7.00 26.21
C PRO A 555 -2.30 -6.50 25.43
N LEU A 556 -2.44 -6.25 24.13
CA LEU A 556 -1.41 -5.73 23.24
C LEU A 556 -1.90 -4.44 22.58
N ASN A 557 -1.18 -3.34 22.78
CA ASN A 557 -1.53 -2.03 22.21
C ASN A 557 -0.70 -1.78 20.94
N TRP A 558 -1.21 -2.25 19.81
CA TRP A 558 -0.58 -2.13 18.50
C TRP A 558 -0.70 -0.70 17.98
N ALA A 559 0.44 -0.03 17.85
CA ALA A 559 0.51 1.36 17.46
C ALA A 559 0.84 1.51 15.98
N PHE A 560 -0.16 1.27 15.13
CA PHE A 560 -0.04 1.33 13.68
C PHE A 560 -0.41 2.71 13.17
N ASN A 561 0.41 3.31 12.30
CA ASN A 561 0.03 4.55 11.63
C ASN A 561 -1.06 4.26 10.58
N PRO A 562 -2.30 4.79 10.73
CA PRO A 562 -3.41 4.37 9.88
C PRO A 562 -3.36 4.89 8.44
N ASN A 563 -2.53 5.88 8.12
CA ASN A 563 -2.27 6.27 6.73
C ASN A 563 -1.54 5.19 5.93
N LEU A 564 -0.83 4.28 6.58
CA LEU A 564 -0.18 3.15 5.91
C LEU A 564 -1.19 2.25 5.18
N SER A 565 -2.48 2.34 5.53
CA SER A 565 -3.56 1.65 4.80
C SER A 565 -3.67 2.07 3.33
N ASP A 566 -3.09 3.18 2.90
CA ASP A 566 -3.09 3.59 1.48
C ASP A 566 -2.08 2.78 0.65
N ARG A 567 -0.97 2.35 1.26
CA ARG A 567 0.11 1.61 0.62
C ARG A 567 0.05 0.10 0.90
N VAL A 568 -0.40 -0.29 2.09
CA VAL A 568 -0.56 -1.69 2.52
C VAL A 568 -1.98 -2.01 3.03
N PRO A 569 -3.04 -1.74 2.25
CA PRO A 569 -4.42 -1.99 2.66
C PRO A 569 -4.68 -3.46 3.02
N MET A 570 -4.03 -4.42 2.35
CA MET A 570 -4.18 -5.84 2.65
C MET A 570 -3.70 -6.23 4.06
N VAL A 571 -2.70 -5.51 4.59
CA VAL A 571 -2.22 -5.74 5.97
C VAL A 571 -3.29 -5.29 6.96
N TRP A 572 -3.91 -4.12 6.70
CA TRP A 572 -4.99 -3.59 7.54
C TRP A 572 -6.23 -4.47 7.51
N GLU A 573 -6.64 -4.96 6.33
CA GLU A 573 -7.72 -5.95 6.24
C GLU A 573 -7.42 -7.18 7.10
N TYR A 574 -6.24 -7.78 6.93
CA TYR A 574 -5.83 -8.97 7.67
C TYR A 574 -5.81 -8.74 9.20
N VAL A 575 -5.27 -7.60 9.63
CA VAL A 575 -5.24 -7.19 11.05
C VAL A 575 -6.65 -7.11 11.61
N MET A 576 -7.53 -6.33 10.95
CA MET A 576 -8.87 -6.04 11.47
C MET A 576 -9.80 -7.26 11.43
N GLU A 577 -9.67 -8.14 10.44
CA GLU A 577 -10.43 -9.40 10.37
C GLU A 577 -10.08 -10.39 11.48
N ASN A 578 -8.86 -10.31 12.01
CA ASN A 578 -8.31 -11.32 12.90
C ASN A 578 -8.03 -10.81 14.33
N LEU A 579 -8.56 -9.65 14.73
CA LEU A 579 -8.42 -9.12 16.09
C LEU A 579 -8.90 -10.13 17.15
N THR A 580 -8.10 -10.33 18.18
CA THR A 580 -8.56 -11.00 19.42
C THR A 580 -9.14 -9.96 20.38
N PRO A 581 -9.89 -10.37 21.43
CA PRO A 581 -10.33 -9.46 22.49
C PRO A 581 -9.21 -8.75 23.26
N ASN A 582 -7.94 -9.11 23.03
CA ASN A 582 -6.77 -8.55 23.66
C ASN A 582 -5.88 -7.73 22.70
N ASP A 583 -6.28 -7.54 21.45
CA ASP A 583 -5.57 -6.65 20.51
C ASP A 583 -6.26 -5.30 20.42
N TYR A 584 -5.56 -4.23 20.78
CA TYR A 584 -6.06 -2.87 20.73
C TYR A 584 -5.25 -2.08 19.71
N ILE A 585 -5.91 -1.59 18.66
CA ILE A 585 -5.24 -0.75 17.66
C ILE A 585 -5.28 0.71 18.14
N ILE A 586 -4.14 1.37 18.15
CA ILE A 586 -4.00 2.82 18.42
C ILE A 586 -3.14 3.42 17.31
N SER A 587 -3.20 4.75 17.12
CA SER A 587 -2.30 5.35 16.14
C SER A 587 -0.84 5.29 16.63
N GLY A 588 0.10 5.13 15.72
CA GLY A 588 1.53 5.29 16.00
C GLY A 588 1.94 6.76 16.08
N ASP A 589 3.24 6.99 15.89
CA ASP A 589 3.84 8.33 15.88
C ASP A 589 3.54 9.10 14.59
N SER A 590 2.82 10.24 14.62
CA SER A 590 2.13 10.90 15.74
C SER A 590 0.65 11.12 15.42
N GLY A 591 -0.02 10.09 14.91
CA GLY A 591 -1.35 10.16 14.31
C GLY A 591 -1.39 9.27 13.07
N ALA A 592 -1.99 9.76 11.98
CA ALA A 592 -1.97 9.15 10.65
C ALA A 592 -0.63 9.40 9.92
N GLY A 593 0.49 9.20 10.60
CA GLY A 593 1.85 9.40 10.07
C GLY A 593 2.72 10.30 10.95
N TYR A 594 4.01 10.36 10.62
CA TYR A 594 5.02 10.97 11.49
C TYR A 594 5.24 12.46 11.18
N VAL A 595 4.81 13.30 12.12
CA VAL A 595 5.02 14.77 12.15
C VAL A 595 5.59 15.21 13.50
N PHE A 596 6.18 16.41 13.55
CA PHE A 596 6.41 17.13 14.81
C PHE A 596 5.30 18.16 15.02
N PRO A 597 4.29 17.92 15.87
CA PRO A 597 3.10 18.77 15.93
C PRO A 597 3.39 20.23 16.27
N SER A 598 4.46 20.55 17.03
CA SER A 598 4.85 21.95 17.24
C SER A 598 5.25 22.65 15.94
N ALA A 599 5.85 21.94 14.98
CA ALA A 599 6.19 22.49 13.66
C ALA A 599 4.94 22.75 12.78
N LEU A 600 3.76 22.25 13.16
CA LEU A 600 2.50 22.58 12.50
C LEU A 600 1.92 23.94 12.93
N ILE A 601 2.29 24.45 14.11
CA ILE A 601 1.59 25.57 14.75
C ILE A 601 2.50 26.68 15.27
N ASP A 602 3.74 26.38 15.65
CA ASP A 602 4.63 27.35 16.32
C ASP A 602 5.28 28.29 15.29
N THR A 603 4.95 29.57 15.35
CA THR A 603 5.47 30.62 14.46
C THR A 603 6.97 30.87 14.61
N ARG A 604 7.64 30.28 15.62
CA ARG A 604 9.10 30.29 15.74
C ARG A 604 9.76 29.21 14.88
N LEU A 605 9.02 28.15 14.54
CA LEU A 605 9.49 27.02 13.74
C LEU A 605 9.05 27.13 12.28
N ARG A 606 7.81 27.57 12.02
CA ARG A 606 7.22 27.70 10.68
C ARG A 606 6.96 29.16 10.31
N ALA A 607 7.12 29.48 9.03
CA ALA A 607 6.72 30.77 8.44
C ALA A 607 5.33 30.71 7.77
N LEU A 608 4.87 29.51 7.42
CA LEU A 608 3.58 29.27 6.77
C LEU A 608 2.42 29.34 7.78
N PRO A 609 1.17 29.62 7.34
CA PRO A 609 -0.02 29.62 8.21
C PRO A 609 -0.15 28.34 9.03
N SER A 610 -0.72 28.40 10.24
CA SER A 610 -0.93 27.21 11.08
C SER A 610 -1.61 26.08 10.30
N ALA A 611 -1.12 24.86 10.46
CA ALA A 611 -1.65 23.65 9.84
C ALA A 611 -2.46 22.79 10.82
N ALA A 612 -2.85 23.33 11.97
CA ALA A 612 -3.58 22.58 12.99
C ALA A 612 -4.86 21.93 12.44
N ASP A 613 -5.70 22.70 11.75
CA ASP A 613 -6.96 22.18 11.19
C ASP A 613 -6.68 21.22 10.02
N LYS A 614 -5.68 21.52 9.17
CA LYS A 614 -5.25 20.61 8.09
C LYS A 614 -4.77 19.27 8.60
N TRP A 615 -4.07 19.25 9.73
CA TRP A 615 -3.65 18.02 10.37
C TRP A 615 -4.83 17.22 10.93
N VAL A 616 -5.80 17.89 11.56
CA VAL A 616 -7.02 17.24 12.06
C VAL A 616 -7.82 16.64 10.89
N ASP A 617 -8.07 17.42 9.84
CA ASP A 617 -8.80 17.01 8.64
C ASP A 617 -8.13 15.79 7.96
N TYR A 618 -6.79 15.78 7.92
CA TYR A 618 -6.02 14.67 7.37
C TYR A 618 -6.15 13.39 8.21
N ASN A 619 -6.24 13.48 9.54
CA ASN A 619 -6.35 12.31 10.42
C ASN A 619 -7.77 11.72 10.47
N GLU A 620 -8.79 12.58 10.44
CA GLU A 620 -10.20 12.20 10.61
C GLU A 620 -10.65 10.99 9.76
N PRO A 621 -10.40 10.92 8.44
CA PRO A 621 -10.87 9.79 7.64
C PRO A 621 -10.25 8.46 8.08
N TYR A 622 -8.98 8.46 8.48
CA TYR A 622 -8.29 7.25 8.94
C TYR A 622 -8.77 6.81 10.32
N PHE A 623 -8.90 7.75 11.25
CA PHE A 623 -9.38 7.47 12.61
C PHE A 623 -10.82 6.95 12.58
N LYS A 624 -11.67 7.53 11.73
CA LYS A 624 -13.04 7.05 11.52
C LYS A 624 -13.05 5.66 10.89
N ARG A 625 -12.24 5.42 9.86
CA ARG A 625 -12.19 4.12 9.14
C ARG A 625 -11.82 2.97 10.08
N PHE A 626 -10.87 3.16 10.98
CA PHE A 626 -10.38 2.09 11.86
C PHE A 626 -10.86 2.21 13.31
N ASN A 627 -11.85 3.06 13.56
CA ASN A 627 -12.41 3.32 14.89
C ASN A 627 -11.33 3.58 15.97
N LEU A 628 -10.45 4.54 15.65
CA LEU A 628 -9.38 5.01 16.53
C LEU A 628 -9.80 6.30 17.24
N ASP A 629 -9.38 6.43 18.49
CA ASP A 629 -9.68 7.57 19.38
C ASP A 629 -8.54 7.82 20.40
N ILE A 630 -7.37 7.20 20.16
CA ILE A 630 -6.13 7.32 20.93
C ILE A 630 -4.97 7.56 19.98
N VAL A 631 -4.13 8.56 20.30
CA VAL A 631 -2.79 8.68 19.70
C VAL A 631 -1.77 8.03 20.62
N GLY A 632 -1.24 6.89 20.18
CA GLY A 632 -0.36 6.07 20.99
C GLY A 632 0.96 6.76 21.34
N PHE A 633 1.50 7.59 20.46
CA PHE A 633 2.73 8.33 20.76
C PHE A 633 2.84 9.63 19.97
N ILE A 634 2.92 10.76 20.67
CA ILE A 634 3.25 12.06 20.09
C ILE A 634 4.76 12.25 20.20
N ILE A 635 5.46 12.08 19.08
CA ILE A 635 6.87 12.43 18.92
C ILE A 635 6.95 13.88 18.49
N ASN A 636 7.50 14.72 19.36
CA ASN A 636 7.67 16.15 19.07
C ASN A 636 9.14 16.59 19.09
N GLY A 637 10.06 15.64 18.89
CA GLY A 637 11.51 15.87 18.98
C GLY A 637 11.89 16.44 20.35
N THR A 638 12.57 17.58 20.36
CA THR A 638 12.91 18.32 21.59
C THR A 638 11.90 19.42 21.94
N ASN A 639 10.82 19.55 21.17
CA ASN A 639 9.80 20.58 21.38
C ASN A 639 8.83 20.16 22.51
N PRO A 640 8.34 21.13 23.31
CA PRO A 640 7.37 20.84 24.36
C PRO A 640 6.01 20.43 23.76
N VAL A 641 5.30 19.53 24.43
CA VAL A 641 3.88 19.31 24.14
C VAL A 641 3.09 20.43 24.84
N THR A 642 2.63 21.42 24.08
CA THR A 642 1.93 22.60 24.62
C THR A 642 0.41 22.39 24.69
N PRO A 643 -0.34 23.24 25.43
CA PRO A 643 -1.80 23.23 25.39
C PRO A 643 -2.39 23.30 23.97
N GLU A 644 -1.78 24.03 23.05
CA GLU A 644 -2.23 24.13 21.66
C GLU A 644 -2.05 22.80 20.89
N VAL A 645 -0.95 22.07 21.17
CA VAL A 645 -0.76 20.71 20.64
C VAL A 645 -1.84 19.78 21.22
N MET A 646 -2.09 19.85 22.53
CA MET A 646 -3.11 19.03 23.19
C MET A 646 -4.53 19.35 22.68
N GLU A 647 -4.86 20.63 22.46
CA GLU A 647 -6.13 21.04 21.87
C GLU A 647 -6.33 20.46 20.47
N MET A 648 -5.28 20.48 19.64
CA MET A 648 -5.31 19.90 18.31
C MET A 648 -5.57 18.38 18.35
N TYR A 649 -4.88 17.65 19.24
CA TYR A 649 -5.04 16.20 19.36
C TYR A 649 -6.35 15.78 20.02
N ASN A 650 -6.90 16.56 20.96
CA ASN A 650 -8.21 16.28 21.57
C ASN A 650 -9.35 16.17 20.54
N LYS A 651 -9.21 16.81 19.37
CA LYS A 651 -10.18 16.72 18.27
C LYS A 651 -10.24 15.33 17.61
N ILE A 652 -9.15 14.55 17.65
CA ILE A 652 -9.06 13.22 17.00
C ILE A 652 -8.83 12.08 17.99
N ALA A 653 -8.28 12.37 19.17
CA ALA A 653 -7.90 11.39 20.19
C ALA A 653 -8.51 11.71 21.57
N PRO A 654 -9.85 11.76 21.69
CA PRO A 654 -10.52 12.17 22.93
C PRO A 654 -10.27 11.20 24.10
N VAL A 655 -9.81 9.97 23.84
CA VAL A 655 -9.53 8.98 24.89
C VAL A 655 -8.17 9.21 25.55
N GLY A 656 -7.19 9.79 24.87
CA GLY A 656 -5.90 10.11 25.47
C GLY A 656 -4.74 10.03 24.49
N SER A 657 -3.57 10.47 24.95
CA SER A 657 -2.33 10.36 24.17
C SER A 657 -1.11 10.14 25.07
N MET A 658 -0.08 9.50 24.53
CA MET A 658 1.24 9.48 25.17
C MET A 658 2.24 10.34 24.39
N HIS A 659 3.34 10.77 25.00
CA HIS A 659 4.29 11.68 24.35
C HIS A 659 5.74 11.59 24.88
N ASN A 660 6.69 12.22 24.18
CA ASN A 660 8.12 12.20 24.53
C ASN A 660 8.62 13.38 25.39
N ASP A 661 7.76 14.35 25.76
CA ASP A 661 8.13 15.48 26.63
C ASP A 661 8.31 15.06 28.11
N ARG A 662 9.55 14.79 28.52
CA ARG A 662 9.89 14.35 29.88
C ARG A 662 9.49 15.34 30.99
N SER A 663 9.33 16.62 30.65
CA SER A 663 8.94 17.64 31.64
C SER A 663 7.48 17.51 32.10
N LYS A 664 6.67 16.75 31.36
CA LYS A 664 5.25 16.51 31.66
C LYS A 664 5.03 15.02 31.92
N ARG A 665 5.13 14.60 33.18
CA ARG A 665 4.94 13.17 33.53
C ARG A 665 3.51 12.69 33.27
N LEU A 666 2.54 13.45 33.75
CA LEU A 666 1.11 13.23 33.53
C LEU A 666 0.40 14.58 33.54
N THR A 667 -0.32 14.88 32.47
CA THR A 667 -1.16 16.09 32.32
C THR A 667 -2.57 15.67 31.95
N ILE A 668 -3.58 16.27 32.57
CA ILE A 668 -4.98 16.14 32.17
C ILE A 668 -5.39 17.47 31.55
N TYR A 669 -5.50 17.50 30.22
CA TYR A 669 -5.87 18.70 29.47
C TYR A 669 -7.33 18.61 29.04
N LYS A 670 -8.20 19.45 29.60
CA LYS A 670 -9.66 19.43 29.35
C LYS A 670 -10.28 18.04 29.52
N GLY A 671 -9.86 17.33 30.57
CA GLY A 671 -10.33 15.96 30.86
C GLY A 671 -9.71 14.85 30.00
N VAL A 672 -8.79 15.17 29.08
CA VAL A 672 -8.07 14.19 28.25
C VAL A 672 -6.68 13.92 28.83
N PRO A 673 -6.31 12.65 29.11
CA PRO A 673 -4.99 12.31 29.63
C PRO A 673 -3.86 12.41 28.60
N TYR A 674 -2.73 12.97 29.04
CA TYR A 674 -1.45 13.02 28.34
C TYR A 674 -0.34 12.48 29.24
N LEU A 675 0.24 11.34 28.88
CA LEU A 675 1.27 10.65 29.67
C LEU A 675 2.63 10.67 28.97
N TYR A 676 3.70 10.87 29.72
CA TYR A 676 5.04 10.60 29.21
C TYR A 676 5.24 9.09 28.94
N LEU A 677 5.63 8.75 27.71
CA LEU A 677 6.01 7.41 27.30
C LEU A 677 7.50 7.19 27.57
N GLN A 678 7.85 6.23 28.44
CA GLN A 678 9.24 5.88 28.66
C GLN A 678 9.80 5.23 27.39
N ASN A 679 10.71 5.94 26.73
CA ASN A 679 11.22 5.57 25.43
C ASN A 679 12.12 4.33 25.51
N GLY A 680 11.87 3.37 24.61
CA GLY A 680 12.74 2.25 24.26
C GLY A 680 13.12 1.35 25.44
N ILE A 681 12.35 0.29 25.65
CA ILE A 681 12.80 -0.87 26.43
C ILE A 681 13.07 -2.05 25.49
N ASP A 682 14.09 -2.85 25.79
CA ASP A 682 14.28 -4.16 25.17
C ASP A 682 13.50 -5.21 25.99
N PRO A 683 12.40 -5.79 25.47
CA PRO A 683 11.60 -6.76 26.21
C PRO A 683 12.39 -7.99 26.70
N MET A 684 13.53 -8.28 26.07
CA MET A 684 14.42 -9.40 26.40
C MET A 684 15.66 -8.99 27.20
N GLY A 685 15.80 -7.70 27.50
CA GLY A 685 16.95 -7.15 28.23
C GLY A 685 16.98 -7.62 29.68
N ALA A 686 18.13 -8.12 30.14
CA ALA A 686 18.30 -8.62 31.50
C ALA A 686 18.08 -7.53 32.58
N ASP A 687 18.40 -6.28 32.26
CA ASP A 687 18.19 -5.12 33.15
C ASP A 687 16.82 -4.46 32.98
N THR A 688 16.05 -4.83 31.95
CA THR A 688 14.76 -4.18 31.62
C THR A 688 13.78 -4.16 32.80
N PRO A 689 13.54 -5.27 33.54
CA PRO A 689 12.65 -5.25 34.70
C PRO A 689 13.06 -4.22 35.77
N LYS A 690 14.37 -4.07 36.01
CA LYS A 690 14.93 -3.12 36.96
C LYS A 690 14.76 -1.68 36.47
N GLU A 691 15.02 -1.42 35.19
CA GLU A 691 14.84 -0.10 34.58
C GLU A 691 13.38 0.35 34.62
N MET A 692 12.46 -0.55 34.26
CA MET A 692 11.02 -0.32 34.35
C MET A 692 10.59 -0.03 35.80
N TYR A 693 11.06 -0.83 36.76
CA TYR A 693 10.74 -0.63 38.18
C TYR A 693 11.26 0.71 38.71
N ASN A 694 12.49 1.11 38.32
CA ASN A 694 13.06 2.40 38.70
C ASN A 694 12.25 3.57 38.15
N PHE A 695 11.80 3.46 36.89
CA PHE A 695 10.94 4.45 36.27
C PHE A 695 9.60 4.58 37.00
N ILE A 696 8.92 3.45 37.23
CA ILE A 696 7.66 3.39 37.99
C ILE A 696 7.83 3.98 39.40
N SER A 697 8.91 3.60 40.09
CA SER A 697 9.22 4.12 41.43
C SER A 697 9.39 5.65 41.43
N SER A 698 9.98 6.20 40.36
CA SER A 698 10.12 7.66 40.22
C SER A 698 8.78 8.36 39.99
N ASN A 699 7.83 7.71 39.31
CA ASN A 699 6.46 8.22 39.16
C ASN A 699 5.71 8.16 40.49
N LEU A 700 5.82 7.06 41.24
CA LEU A 700 5.21 6.93 42.57
C LEU A 700 5.69 7.99 43.56
N GLN A 701 6.99 8.31 43.55
CA GLN A 701 7.56 9.40 44.35
C GLN A 701 6.96 10.77 44.00
N SER A 702 6.40 10.90 42.80
CA SER A 702 5.70 12.09 42.31
C SER A 702 4.18 12.00 42.46
N GLY A 703 3.66 10.98 43.16
CA GLY A 703 2.22 10.76 43.34
C GLY A 703 1.49 10.28 42.09
N ILE A 704 2.19 9.57 41.20
CA ILE A 704 1.64 9.04 39.94
C ILE A 704 1.70 7.50 39.97
N ASN A 705 0.53 6.86 39.94
CA ASN A 705 0.36 5.40 39.95
C ASN A 705 0.44 4.75 38.55
N PHE A 706 0.90 5.51 37.55
CA PHE A 706 0.80 5.15 36.13
C PHE A 706 2.15 5.18 35.44
N ALA A 707 2.39 4.20 34.56
CA ALA A 707 3.58 4.17 33.69
C ALA A 707 3.28 3.50 32.34
N ALA A 708 3.93 3.98 31.28
CA ALA A 708 3.88 3.36 29.97
C ALA A 708 5.29 3.25 29.37
N PHE A 709 5.52 2.18 28.60
CA PHE A 709 6.81 1.87 28.00
C PHE A 709 6.69 1.62 26.50
N ARG A 710 7.66 2.10 25.72
CA ARG A 710 7.72 1.89 24.26
C ARG A 710 8.60 0.70 23.91
N THR A 711 8.11 -0.16 23.01
CA THR A 711 8.87 -1.21 22.33
C THR A 711 8.90 -0.96 20.81
N ILE A 712 9.86 -1.59 20.12
CA ILE A 712 10.16 -1.37 18.70
C ILE A 712 10.01 -2.70 17.98
N CYS A 713 8.93 -2.89 17.23
CA CYS A 713 8.69 -4.09 16.41
C CYS A 713 8.96 -5.44 17.13
N ASN A 714 8.51 -5.56 18.39
CA ASN A 714 8.67 -6.79 19.19
C ASN A 714 7.47 -7.74 19.09
N SER A 715 7.72 -9.04 19.17
CA SER A 715 6.68 -10.08 19.06
C SER A 715 5.84 -10.21 20.33
N PRO A 716 4.59 -10.71 20.25
CA PRO A 716 3.77 -11.01 21.42
C PRO A 716 4.46 -11.87 22.47
N SER A 717 5.23 -12.89 22.07
CA SER A 717 6.01 -13.72 23.00
C SER A 717 7.08 -12.94 23.76
N GLN A 718 7.74 -11.98 23.10
CA GLN A 718 8.72 -11.11 23.77
C GLN A 718 8.05 -10.16 24.77
N ILE A 719 6.87 -9.62 24.43
CA ILE A 719 6.09 -8.80 25.35
C ILE A 719 5.62 -9.63 26.56
N ALA A 720 5.10 -10.84 26.34
CA ALA A 720 4.70 -11.75 27.41
C ALA A 720 5.86 -12.06 28.37
N HIS A 721 7.06 -12.29 27.83
CA HIS A 721 8.27 -12.46 28.62
C HIS A 721 8.56 -11.23 29.49
N CYS A 722 8.58 -10.03 28.90
CA CYS A 722 8.82 -8.78 29.62
C CYS A 722 7.81 -8.56 30.76
N VAL A 723 6.52 -8.82 30.52
CA VAL A 723 5.48 -8.70 31.55
C VAL A 723 5.69 -9.68 32.69
N SER A 724 6.04 -10.93 32.38
CA SER A 724 6.36 -11.95 33.38
C SER A 724 7.57 -11.57 34.23
N GLU A 725 8.66 -11.15 33.59
CA GLU A 725 9.92 -10.80 34.29
C GLU A 725 9.78 -9.52 35.13
N PHE A 726 9.07 -8.51 34.62
CA PHE A 726 8.75 -7.33 35.42
C PHE A 726 7.92 -7.69 36.67
N SER A 727 6.88 -8.51 36.52
CA SER A 727 6.01 -8.90 37.63
C SER A 727 6.81 -9.62 38.73
N LYS A 728 7.64 -10.61 38.36
CA LYS A 728 8.54 -11.29 39.30
C LYS A 728 9.49 -10.31 39.98
N TYR A 729 10.08 -9.38 39.23
CA TYR A 729 11.02 -8.41 39.79
C TYR A 729 10.33 -7.50 40.81
N ALA A 730 9.18 -6.94 40.47
CA ALA A 730 8.43 -6.01 41.32
C ALA A 730 8.04 -6.64 42.66
N GLU A 731 7.59 -7.91 42.66
CA GLU A 731 7.25 -8.67 43.88
C GLU A 731 8.42 -8.80 44.88
N THR A 732 9.67 -8.76 44.39
CA THR A 732 10.86 -8.79 45.26
C THR A 732 11.21 -7.45 45.89
N LYS A 733 10.66 -6.35 45.37
CA LYS A 733 11.06 -4.97 45.73
C LYS A 733 10.03 -4.24 46.58
N ASP A 734 8.76 -4.33 46.22
CA ASP A 734 7.68 -3.69 46.96
C ASP A 734 6.50 -4.64 47.08
N LYS A 735 6.07 -4.86 48.32
CA LYS A 735 4.89 -5.67 48.66
C LYS A 735 3.71 -4.82 49.10
N ARG A 736 3.88 -3.49 49.15
CA ARG A 736 2.82 -2.56 49.55
C ARG A 736 1.90 -2.22 48.38
N HIS A 737 2.44 -2.18 47.16
CA HIS A 737 1.66 -1.92 45.96
C HIS A 737 1.43 -3.18 45.15
N ASN A 738 0.25 -3.27 44.52
CA ASN A 738 -0.01 -4.22 43.45
C ASN A 738 0.49 -3.64 42.12
N TYR A 739 0.99 -4.48 41.21
CA TYR A 739 1.42 -4.05 39.88
C TYR A 739 0.57 -4.74 38.82
N VAL A 740 -0.24 -3.97 38.08
CA VAL A 740 -1.24 -4.50 37.16
C VAL A 740 -0.96 -4.01 35.75
N TYR A 741 -0.72 -4.96 34.84
CA TYR A 741 -0.61 -4.70 33.41
C TYR A 741 -2.00 -4.63 32.79
N VAL A 742 -2.30 -3.55 32.06
CA VAL A 742 -3.64 -3.28 31.50
C VAL A 742 -3.57 -2.84 30.04
N ASP A 743 -4.68 -2.98 29.32
CA ASP A 743 -4.87 -2.37 28.01
C ASP A 743 -4.92 -0.84 28.10
N ILE A 744 -4.69 -0.17 26.97
CA ILE A 744 -4.59 1.29 26.91
C ILE A 744 -5.91 2.02 27.22
N TYR A 745 -7.07 1.43 26.95
CA TYR A 745 -8.36 2.07 27.24
C TYR A 745 -8.65 2.05 28.74
N THR A 746 -8.50 0.88 29.36
CA THR A 746 -8.59 0.72 30.82
C THR A 746 -7.56 1.61 31.50
N PHE A 747 -6.33 1.68 30.98
CA PHE A 747 -5.28 2.54 31.51
C PHE A 747 -5.70 4.02 31.55
N PHE A 748 -6.16 4.58 30.42
CA PHE A 748 -6.57 5.99 30.40
C PHE A 748 -7.86 6.28 31.16
N ASP A 749 -8.78 5.31 31.25
CA ASP A 749 -9.96 5.44 32.11
C ASP A 749 -9.55 5.57 33.59
N LEU A 750 -8.67 4.70 34.07
CA LEU A 750 -8.14 4.74 35.44
C LEU A 750 -7.38 6.03 35.73
N VAL A 751 -6.59 6.54 34.77
CA VAL A 751 -5.93 7.84 34.89
C VAL A 751 -6.95 8.95 35.15
N ARG A 752 -8.08 8.98 34.41
CA ARG A 752 -9.13 9.97 34.64
C ARG A 752 -9.79 9.82 36.01
N GLN A 753 -10.06 8.59 36.44
CA GLN A 753 -10.67 8.32 37.75
C GLN A 753 -9.77 8.81 38.91
N SER A 754 -8.45 8.70 38.75
CA SER A 754 -7.48 8.95 39.82
C SER A 754 -7.38 10.42 40.27
N GLY A 755 -7.71 11.37 39.39
CA GLY A 755 -7.44 12.80 39.63
C GLY A 755 -5.94 13.16 39.72
N GLN A 756 -5.04 12.24 39.32
CA GLN A 756 -3.59 12.44 39.40
C GLN A 756 -3.04 13.23 38.20
N GLY A 757 -1.90 13.90 38.42
CA GLY A 757 -1.20 14.68 37.41
C GLY A 757 -1.55 16.16 37.40
N LYS A 758 -1.02 16.89 36.41
CA LYS A 758 -1.26 18.32 36.25
C LYS A 758 -2.56 18.56 35.50
N ILE A 759 -3.56 19.14 36.15
CA ILE A 759 -4.84 19.50 35.53
C ILE A 759 -4.72 20.86 34.83
N ILE A 760 -5.19 20.95 33.59
CA ILE A 760 -5.29 22.17 32.79
C ILE A 760 -6.69 22.17 32.16
N ASP A 761 -7.54 23.09 32.59
CA ASP A 761 -8.94 23.23 32.13
C ASP A 761 -9.10 24.12 30.90
#